data_AF-A0A1S4C9L9-F1
#
_entry.id   AF-A0A1S4C9L9-F1
#
_cell.length_a   1.000
_cell.length_b   1.000
_cell.length_c   1.000
_cell.angle_alpha   90.00
_cell.angle_beta   90.00
_cell.angle_gamma   90.00
#
_symmetry.space_group_name_H-M   'P 1'
#
loop_
_entity.id
_entity.type
_entity.pdbx_description
1 polymer ?
#
loop_
_entity_poly.entity_id
_entity_poly.type
_entity_poly.pdbx_seq_one_letter_code
_entity_poly.pdbx_strand_id
1 'polypeptide(L)'
;MEERGDDTTFEKQSALFALAVADVVLINMWCHDIGREQAANKPLLKTVFQVMMRLFSPRKTTLLFVIRDKTKTPLEYLEPILREDIQKIWDGVRKPQAHKDTPLSEFFNVEVTALPSYEEKEEQFKNQVAQLRQQFFHSISPGGLAGDRRGVVPASGFSYSAQQIWKVIKENKDLDLPAHKVMVATVRCEEIANEKFGSLMINEDWRALEHEVHEDAVRNFGRRLSSILDDFLSEYDAESVFFEENVRSLKRQQFLSKALQLVHPAFISQLGHLRDKSLEAFKTQLEQSLRRGEAFAASVRKCADSTIIEFDKGCSDAAVRHANWDASKVRDKLHRDIEAHASSVRNDKLSNLKATYEKQITAALAEPIESLFEVGGSDTWASIRKLLKRETDVAISCFSPALSGFELDQDTFDRMMQNLKDYARSVVEKKAREEAGKVLMRMKDRFNTVFSHDSDSMPRLWTGKEDIKSITKESRSESLKLLSVVAAIRLDEKPDRIESILFSRLLEGTFSIRDRDRGDSGDPLASSSWEEVSRENTLLTPVQCKSLWRQFMAETEYTVTQAISAQEAYRQSNNLLPPAWAIMAMIILGFNEFMLLLRNPLYLLVLFVVYLLGKALWVQMNIPGEFRNGIVSKIAVPCFHLWLYSFPELKIGCLN
;
A
#
# COMPACT_ATOMS: atom_id res chain seq x y z
N MET A 1 15.12 -22.79 89.49
CA MET A 1 14.39 -22.11 90.59
C MET A 1 14.41 -20.63 90.29
N GLU A 2 13.45 -20.18 89.49
CA GLU A 2 13.11 -18.76 89.29
C GLU A 2 11.62 -18.75 88.88
N GLU A 3 10.81 -19.43 89.68
CA GLU A 3 9.35 -19.51 89.54
C GLU A 3 8.73 -18.51 90.52
N ARG A 4 7.55 -17.97 90.17
CA ARG A 4 6.55 -17.31 91.04
C ARG A 4 6.37 -15.79 90.96
N GLY A 5 7.09 -15.05 90.12
CA GLY A 5 6.84 -13.61 89.90
C GLY A 5 6.03 -13.30 88.63
N ASP A 6 6.51 -13.80 87.50
CA ASP A 6 5.95 -13.58 86.15
C ASP A 6 4.89 -14.63 85.72
N ASP A 7 4.77 -15.74 86.47
CA ASP A 7 3.92 -16.88 86.11
C ASP A 7 2.45 -16.48 85.92
N THR A 8 1.92 -15.56 86.75
CA THR A 8 0.50 -15.21 86.67
C THR A 8 0.10 -14.49 85.38
N THR A 9 1.03 -13.80 84.71
CA THR A 9 0.75 -13.12 83.43
C THR A 9 0.74 -14.12 82.29
N PHE A 10 1.73 -15.02 82.26
CA PHE A 10 1.80 -16.08 81.27
C PHE A 10 0.65 -17.08 81.41
N GLU A 11 0.28 -17.46 82.63
CA GLU A 11 -0.90 -18.31 82.93
C GLU A 11 -2.19 -17.68 82.39
N LYS A 12 -2.38 -16.37 82.60
CA LYS A 12 -3.54 -15.64 82.07
C LYS A 12 -3.53 -15.64 80.54
N GLN A 13 -2.41 -15.30 79.91
CA GLN A 13 -2.30 -15.21 78.45
C GLN A 13 -2.47 -16.56 77.76
N SER A 14 -1.85 -17.62 78.30
CA SER A 14 -1.98 -18.99 77.79
C SER A 14 -3.40 -19.55 77.96
N ALA A 15 -4.05 -19.29 79.10
CA ALA A 15 -5.45 -19.67 79.32
C ALA A 15 -6.40 -18.94 78.36
N LEU A 16 -6.20 -17.64 78.14
CA LEU A 16 -6.97 -16.86 77.16
C LEU A 16 -6.76 -17.35 75.73
N PHE A 17 -5.51 -17.67 75.38
CA PHE A 17 -5.19 -18.21 74.06
C PHE A 17 -5.83 -19.58 73.84
N ALA A 18 -5.78 -20.47 74.83
CA ALA A 18 -6.43 -21.77 74.77
C ALA A 18 -7.94 -21.64 74.57
N LEU A 19 -8.60 -20.72 75.27
CA LEU A 19 -10.05 -20.47 75.13
C LEU A 19 -10.42 -19.80 73.81
N ALA A 20 -9.55 -18.95 73.28
CA ALA A 20 -9.75 -18.29 72.00
C ALA A 20 -9.70 -19.27 70.82
N VAL A 21 -8.78 -20.24 70.90
CA VAL A 21 -8.46 -21.13 69.78
C VAL A 21 -9.22 -22.47 69.86
N ALA A 22 -9.47 -22.99 71.05
CA ALA A 22 -10.09 -24.30 71.23
C ALA A 22 -11.63 -24.26 71.18
N ASP A 23 -12.23 -25.30 70.58
CA ASP A 23 -13.67 -25.56 70.65
C ASP A 23 -14.08 -26.22 71.98
N VAL A 24 -13.16 -27.01 72.57
CA VAL A 24 -13.35 -27.71 73.84
C VAL A 24 -12.10 -27.51 74.70
N VAL A 25 -12.29 -27.04 75.93
CA VAL A 25 -11.23 -26.87 76.93
C VAL A 25 -11.44 -27.87 78.06
N LEU A 26 -10.46 -28.76 78.25
CA LEU A 26 -10.48 -29.72 79.35
C LEU A 26 -9.91 -29.09 80.61
N ILE A 27 -10.72 -29.01 81.66
CA ILE A 27 -10.32 -28.54 82.98
C ILE A 27 -10.18 -29.75 83.89
N ASN A 28 -8.94 -30.18 84.09
CA ASN A 28 -8.62 -31.34 84.92
C ASN A 28 -8.52 -30.92 86.40
N MET A 29 -9.32 -31.52 87.28
CA MET A 29 -9.37 -31.17 88.71
C MET A 29 -9.50 -32.41 89.60
N TRP A 30 -8.97 -32.40 90.82
CA TRP A 30 -9.13 -33.51 91.75
C TRP A 30 -10.47 -33.43 92.49
N CYS A 31 -11.06 -34.59 92.81
CA CYS A 31 -12.35 -34.66 93.51
C CYS A 31 -12.35 -33.95 94.87
N HIS A 32 -11.20 -33.90 95.56
CA HIS A 32 -11.07 -33.26 96.87
C HIS A 32 -10.86 -31.73 96.80
N ASP A 33 -10.61 -31.19 95.60
CA ASP A 33 -10.49 -29.75 95.38
C ASP A 33 -11.84 -29.09 95.09
N ILE A 34 -12.88 -29.88 94.83
CA ILE A 34 -14.25 -29.41 94.65
C ILE A 34 -14.71 -28.71 95.95
N GLY A 35 -15.17 -27.47 95.82
CA GLY A 35 -15.58 -26.62 96.95
C GLY A 35 -14.46 -25.80 97.61
N ARG A 36 -13.19 -25.97 97.20
CA ARG A 36 -12.06 -25.13 97.69
C ARG A 36 -11.79 -23.96 96.74
N GLU A 37 -11.65 -22.74 97.26
CA GLU A 37 -11.53 -21.55 96.41
C GLU A 37 -10.21 -21.47 95.61
N GLN A 38 -9.07 -21.75 96.25
CA GLN A 38 -7.75 -21.63 95.62
C GLN A 38 -7.35 -22.89 94.84
N ALA A 39 -7.69 -24.08 95.36
CA ALA A 39 -7.32 -25.35 94.73
C ALA A 39 -8.13 -25.67 93.46
N ALA A 40 -9.33 -25.09 93.31
CA ALA A 40 -10.14 -25.23 92.10
C ALA A 40 -9.83 -24.15 91.02
N ASN A 41 -8.74 -23.39 91.16
CA ASN A 41 -8.35 -22.32 90.23
C ASN A 41 -9.46 -21.26 89.94
N LYS A 42 -10.36 -21.03 90.91
CA LYS A 42 -11.46 -20.05 90.78
C LYS A 42 -10.97 -18.62 90.44
N PRO A 43 -9.86 -18.11 91.02
CA PRO A 43 -9.35 -16.77 90.67
C PRO A 43 -8.87 -16.64 89.21
N LEU A 44 -8.28 -17.70 88.66
CA LEU A 44 -7.86 -17.74 87.26
C LEU A 44 -9.08 -17.74 86.34
N LEU A 45 -10.06 -18.61 86.59
CA LEU A 45 -11.32 -18.64 85.83
C LEU A 45 -12.06 -17.31 85.86
N LYS A 46 -12.10 -16.64 87.03
CA LYS A 46 -12.69 -15.31 87.18
C LYS A 46 -12.00 -14.27 86.28
N THR A 47 -10.66 -14.26 86.29
CA THR A 47 -9.87 -13.33 85.47
C THR A 47 -10.05 -13.62 83.99
N VAL A 48 -10.05 -14.90 83.63
CA VAL A 48 -10.22 -15.37 82.26
C VAL A 48 -11.62 -15.04 81.72
N PHE A 49 -12.70 -15.26 82.47
CA PHE A 49 -14.05 -14.85 82.06
C PHE A 49 -14.15 -13.33 81.88
N GLN A 50 -13.53 -12.56 82.79
CA GLN A 50 -13.52 -11.10 82.70
C GLN A 50 -12.83 -10.59 81.44
N VAL A 51 -11.66 -11.15 81.13
CA VAL A 51 -10.87 -10.73 79.97
C VAL A 51 -11.48 -11.28 78.69
N MET A 52 -12.04 -12.50 78.72
CA MET A 52 -12.74 -13.09 77.59
C MET A 52 -13.92 -12.23 77.12
N MET A 53 -14.77 -11.76 78.05
CA MET A 53 -15.92 -10.89 77.71
C MET A 53 -15.53 -9.51 77.18
N ARG A 54 -14.31 -9.06 77.45
CA ARG A 54 -13.77 -7.80 76.89
C ARG A 54 -13.17 -8.03 75.53
N LEU A 55 -12.38 -9.08 75.41
CA LEU A 55 -11.58 -9.34 74.24
C LEU A 55 -12.36 -10.06 73.15
N PHE A 56 -13.38 -10.86 73.43
CA PHE A 56 -14.01 -11.73 72.44
C PHE A 56 -15.54 -11.58 72.41
N SER A 57 -16.12 -11.68 71.21
CA SER A 57 -17.57 -11.79 71.01
C SER A 57 -18.10 -13.15 71.50
N PRO A 58 -19.41 -13.27 71.81
CA PRO A 58 -20.02 -14.52 72.26
C PRO A 58 -19.78 -15.68 71.28
N ARG A 59 -19.08 -16.73 71.75
CA ARG A 59 -18.89 -18.02 71.07
C ARG A 59 -19.06 -19.10 72.12
N LYS A 60 -19.89 -20.10 71.86
CA LYS A 60 -20.09 -21.22 72.79
C LYS A 60 -18.89 -22.17 72.77
N THR A 61 -17.95 -21.96 73.69
CA THR A 61 -16.83 -22.90 73.93
C THR A 61 -17.24 -23.91 75.00
N THR A 62 -16.90 -25.18 74.84
CA THR A 62 -17.24 -26.21 75.84
C THR A 62 -16.15 -26.31 76.90
N LEU A 63 -16.52 -26.06 78.15
CA LEU A 63 -15.69 -26.31 79.33
C LEU A 63 -16.01 -27.71 79.85
N LEU A 64 -15.11 -28.65 79.60
CA LEU A 64 -15.24 -30.03 80.04
C LEU A 64 -14.44 -30.22 81.34
N PHE A 65 -15.14 -30.28 82.47
CA PHE A 65 -14.53 -30.56 83.77
C PHE A 65 -14.30 -32.06 83.92
N VAL A 66 -13.03 -32.45 84.01
CA VAL A 66 -12.63 -33.84 84.25
C VAL A 66 -12.20 -33.97 85.71
N ILE A 67 -13.10 -34.53 86.52
CA ILE A 67 -12.87 -34.81 87.94
C ILE A 67 -12.02 -36.08 88.05
N ARG A 68 -10.88 -35.97 88.72
CA ARG A 68 -9.93 -37.05 88.97
C ARG A 68 -10.12 -37.64 90.35
N ASP A 69 -9.83 -38.93 90.48
CA ASP A 69 -9.91 -39.70 91.72
C ASP A 69 -11.28 -39.62 92.37
N LYS A 70 -12.30 -39.99 91.59
CA LYS A 70 -13.68 -40.03 92.06
C LYS A 70 -13.79 -40.87 93.35
N THR A 71 -14.24 -40.22 94.42
CA THR A 71 -14.52 -40.86 95.72
C THR A 71 -15.88 -41.57 95.70
N LYS A 72 -16.38 -42.04 96.86
CA LYS A 72 -17.69 -42.71 96.94
C LYS A 72 -18.88 -41.79 96.62
N THR A 73 -18.66 -40.47 96.52
CA THR A 73 -19.70 -39.49 96.19
C THR A 73 -20.16 -39.65 94.73
N PRO A 74 -21.46 -39.86 94.46
CA PRO A 74 -22.00 -39.92 93.11
C PRO A 74 -21.79 -38.62 92.32
N LEU A 75 -21.65 -38.74 90.99
CA LEU A 75 -21.47 -37.59 90.10
C LEU A 75 -22.68 -36.65 90.14
N GLU A 76 -23.88 -37.21 90.32
CA GLU A 76 -25.17 -36.48 90.44
C GLU A 76 -25.15 -35.42 91.56
N TYR A 77 -24.33 -35.58 92.59
CA TYR A 77 -24.16 -34.59 93.65
C TYR A 77 -23.01 -33.61 93.37
N LEU A 78 -21.95 -34.04 92.70
CA LEU A 78 -20.77 -33.20 92.41
C LEU A 78 -21.00 -32.24 91.25
N GLU A 79 -21.72 -32.69 90.22
CA GLU A 79 -22.06 -31.89 89.04
C GLU A 79 -22.82 -30.60 89.37
N PRO A 80 -23.95 -30.62 90.13
CA PRO A 80 -24.68 -29.39 90.43
C PRO A 80 -23.86 -28.42 91.28
N ILE A 81 -23.01 -28.91 92.19
CA ILE A 81 -22.12 -28.07 93.01
C ILE A 81 -21.12 -27.32 92.12
N LEU A 82 -20.50 -28.02 91.16
CA LEU A 82 -19.57 -27.39 90.21
C LEU A 82 -20.27 -26.40 89.29
N ARG A 83 -21.46 -26.74 88.79
CA ARG A 83 -22.25 -25.82 87.95
C ARG A 83 -22.64 -24.56 88.72
N GLU A 84 -23.08 -24.68 89.97
CA GLU A 84 -23.40 -23.55 90.83
C GLU A 84 -22.16 -22.70 91.14
N ASP A 85 -21.01 -23.33 91.39
CA ASP A 85 -19.75 -22.63 91.61
C ASP A 85 -19.31 -21.82 90.40
N ILE A 86 -19.39 -22.38 89.19
CA ILE A 86 -19.07 -21.67 87.95
C ILE A 86 -20.05 -20.52 87.71
N GLN A 87 -21.34 -20.73 87.99
CA GLN A 87 -22.35 -19.68 87.89
C GLN A 87 -22.07 -18.53 88.88
N LYS A 88 -21.71 -18.84 90.13
CA LYS A 88 -21.28 -17.83 91.12
C LYS A 88 -20.05 -17.06 90.68
N ILE A 89 -19.08 -17.74 90.06
CA ILE A 89 -17.90 -17.07 89.48
C ILE A 89 -18.34 -16.12 88.36
N TRP A 90 -19.20 -16.57 87.45
CA TRP A 90 -19.72 -15.77 86.34
C TRP A 90 -20.44 -14.50 86.81
N ASP A 91 -21.32 -14.63 87.81
CA ASP A 91 -22.08 -13.50 88.36
C ASP A 91 -21.21 -12.55 89.18
N GLY A 92 -20.10 -13.04 89.75
CA GLY A 92 -19.12 -12.25 90.48
C GLY A 92 -18.10 -11.49 89.62
N VAL A 93 -18.13 -11.64 88.28
CA VAL A 93 -17.24 -10.94 87.34
C VAL A 93 -17.84 -9.59 86.93
N ARG A 94 -16.99 -8.56 86.81
CA ARG A 94 -17.40 -7.25 86.26
C ARG A 94 -17.62 -7.33 84.75
N LYS A 95 -18.89 -7.35 84.33
CA LYS A 95 -19.31 -7.43 82.92
C LYS A 95 -19.33 -6.04 82.25
N PRO A 96 -18.88 -5.89 80.98
CA PRO A 96 -19.09 -4.67 80.19
C PRO A 96 -20.58 -4.34 79.98
N GLN A 97 -20.92 -3.08 79.70
CA GLN A 97 -22.32 -2.63 79.55
C GLN A 97 -23.10 -3.43 78.49
N ALA A 98 -22.43 -3.87 77.42
CA ALA A 98 -23.01 -4.67 76.34
C ALA A 98 -23.41 -6.10 76.75
N HIS A 99 -22.86 -6.63 77.85
CA HIS A 99 -23.05 -8.03 78.30
C HIS A 99 -23.55 -8.14 79.74
N LYS A 100 -24.14 -7.08 80.28
CA LYS A 100 -24.52 -6.99 81.71
C LYS A 100 -25.49 -8.11 82.13
N ASP A 101 -26.45 -8.44 81.26
CA ASP A 101 -27.51 -9.42 81.51
C ASP A 101 -27.30 -10.74 80.74
N THR A 102 -26.12 -10.96 80.15
CA THR A 102 -25.83 -12.15 79.35
C THR A 102 -25.61 -13.39 80.25
N PRO A 103 -26.34 -14.51 80.02
CA PRO A 103 -26.15 -15.74 80.78
C PRO A 103 -24.88 -16.49 80.37
N LEU A 104 -24.33 -17.29 81.29
CA LEU A 104 -23.13 -18.11 81.06
C LEU A 104 -23.28 -19.01 79.82
N SER A 105 -24.49 -19.56 79.61
CA SER A 105 -24.82 -20.48 78.52
C SER A 105 -24.70 -19.88 77.11
N GLU A 106 -24.58 -18.56 76.99
CA GLU A 106 -24.34 -17.87 75.71
C GLU A 106 -22.87 -17.94 75.28
N PHE A 107 -21.94 -18.00 76.24
CA PHE A 107 -20.49 -18.08 76.01
C PHE A 107 -19.92 -19.48 76.25
N PHE A 108 -20.51 -20.28 77.15
CA PHE A 108 -19.93 -21.57 77.50
C PHE A 108 -20.98 -22.68 77.58
N ASN A 109 -20.64 -23.85 77.04
CA ASN A 109 -21.28 -25.09 77.45
C ASN A 109 -20.45 -25.70 78.59
N VAL A 110 -21.09 -26.18 79.66
CA VAL A 110 -20.40 -26.78 80.80
C VAL A 110 -20.75 -28.25 80.84
N GLU A 111 -19.75 -29.11 80.70
CA GLU A 111 -19.88 -30.56 80.77
C GLU A 111 -18.99 -31.10 81.90
N VAL A 112 -19.45 -32.12 82.61
CA VAL A 112 -18.72 -32.70 83.74
C VAL A 112 -18.59 -34.21 83.55
N THR A 113 -17.38 -34.72 83.69
CA THR A 113 -17.08 -36.15 83.68
C THR A 113 -16.17 -36.47 84.87
N ALA A 114 -16.36 -37.62 85.50
CA ALA A 114 -15.53 -38.07 86.60
C ALA A 114 -14.84 -39.38 86.25
N LEU A 115 -13.54 -39.46 86.51
CA LEU A 115 -12.69 -40.62 86.32
C LEU A 115 -12.29 -41.21 87.70
N PRO A 116 -12.28 -42.54 87.88
CA PRO A 116 -11.83 -43.18 89.11
C PRO A 116 -10.32 -43.01 89.30
N SER A 117 -9.81 -43.37 90.47
CA SER A 117 -8.35 -43.40 90.70
C SER A 117 -7.69 -44.41 89.75
N TYR A 118 -6.67 -43.95 89.03
CA TYR A 118 -5.89 -44.80 88.13
C TYR A 118 -5.15 -45.88 88.91
N GLU A 119 -4.59 -45.52 90.06
CA GLU A 119 -3.79 -46.42 90.91
C GLU A 119 -4.66 -47.51 91.56
N GLU A 120 -5.85 -47.15 92.03
CA GLU A 120 -6.73 -48.11 92.72
C GLU A 120 -7.61 -48.93 91.76
N LYS A 121 -8.00 -48.35 90.61
CA LYS A 121 -9.04 -48.88 89.71
C LYS A 121 -8.68 -48.69 88.24
N GLU A 122 -7.52 -49.20 87.86
CA GLU A 122 -6.94 -49.03 86.52
C GLU A 122 -7.88 -49.44 85.36
N GLU A 123 -8.51 -50.61 85.42
CA GLU A 123 -9.40 -51.08 84.35
C GLU A 123 -10.64 -50.19 84.19
N GLN A 124 -11.24 -49.75 85.30
CA GLN A 124 -12.40 -48.86 85.27
C GLN A 124 -12.02 -47.48 84.74
N PHE A 125 -10.83 -46.98 85.07
CA PHE A 125 -10.29 -45.74 84.52
C PHE A 125 -10.13 -45.84 83.00
N LYS A 126 -9.46 -46.89 82.50
CA LYS A 126 -9.26 -47.11 81.06
C LYS A 126 -10.58 -47.21 80.30
N ASN A 127 -11.58 -47.90 80.85
CA ASN A 127 -12.91 -48.01 80.26
C ASN A 127 -13.62 -46.65 80.17
N GLN A 128 -13.57 -45.83 81.22
CA GLN A 128 -14.19 -44.49 81.21
C GLN A 128 -13.45 -43.50 80.31
N VAL A 129 -12.12 -43.58 80.23
CA VAL A 129 -11.34 -42.82 79.25
C VAL A 129 -11.72 -43.23 77.82
N ALA A 130 -11.94 -44.53 77.57
CA ALA A 130 -12.40 -44.99 76.27
C ALA A 130 -13.81 -44.47 75.92
N GLN A 131 -14.72 -44.39 76.90
CA GLN A 131 -16.03 -43.77 76.73
C GLN A 131 -15.92 -42.26 76.43
N LEU A 132 -15.07 -41.54 77.16
CA LEU A 132 -14.80 -40.14 76.90
C LEU A 132 -14.24 -39.92 75.48
N ARG A 133 -13.32 -40.78 75.04
CA ARG A 133 -12.80 -40.77 73.67
C ARG A 133 -13.91 -40.96 72.62
N GLN A 134 -14.89 -41.83 72.88
CA GLN A 134 -16.04 -42.03 71.98
C GLN A 134 -16.91 -40.78 71.84
N GLN A 135 -17.04 -39.99 72.91
CA GLN A 135 -17.75 -38.71 72.85
C GLN A 135 -17.03 -37.68 71.96
N PHE A 136 -15.69 -37.68 71.94
CA PHE A 136 -14.92 -36.81 71.05
C PHE A 136 -15.06 -37.16 69.57
N PHE A 137 -15.18 -38.45 69.20
CA PHE A 137 -15.42 -38.85 67.81
C PHE A 137 -16.75 -38.31 67.26
N HIS A 138 -17.75 -38.11 68.12
CA HIS A 138 -19.06 -37.56 67.75
C HIS A 138 -19.23 -36.08 68.11
N SER A 139 -18.14 -35.41 68.53
CA SER A 139 -18.16 -34.06 69.10
C SER A 139 -18.80 -33.00 68.20
N ILE A 140 -18.72 -33.16 66.88
CA ILE A 140 -19.20 -32.20 65.87
C ILE A 140 -20.68 -32.40 65.50
N SER A 141 -21.29 -33.51 65.94
CA SER A 141 -22.70 -33.81 65.65
C SER A 141 -23.64 -32.84 66.38
N PRO A 142 -24.88 -32.60 65.90
CA PRO A 142 -25.86 -31.79 66.63
C PRO A 142 -26.06 -32.30 68.07
N GLY A 143 -25.80 -31.46 69.07
CA GLY A 143 -25.83 -31.84 70.49
C GLY A 143 -24.55 -32.50 71.02
N GLY A 144 -23.47 -32.53 70.23
CA GLY A 144 -22.15 -33.03 70.64
C GLY A 144 -21.34 -32.03 71.48
N LEU A 145 -20.13 -32.44 71.85
CA LEU A 145 -19.23 -31.66 72.73
C LEU A 145 -18.73 -30.34 72.10
N ALA A 146 -18.63 -30.22 70.78
CA ALA A 146 -18.21 -28.98 70.14
C ALA A 146 -19.41 -28.02 70.08
N GLY A 147 -19.26 -26.81 70.63
CA GLY A 147 -20.31 -25.81 70.67
C GLY A 147 -20.58 -25.12 69.33
N ASP A 148 -20.90 -23.82 69.37
CA ASP A 148 -21.33 -23.07 68.18
C ASP A 148 -20.16 -22.80 67.22
N ARG A 149 -20.30 -23.27 65.97
CA ARG A 149 -19.24 -23.26 64.94
C ARG A 149 -19.14 -21.94 64.15
N ARG A 150 -19.84 -20.88 64.58
CA ARG A 150 -19.88 -19.57 63.87
C ARG A 150 -18.49 -18.93 63.64
N GLY A 151 -17.52 -19.20 64.51
CA GLY A 151 -16.16 -18.65 64.46
C GLY A 151 -15.05 -19.59 63.96
N VAL A 152 -15.39 -20.74 63.35
CA VAL A 152 -14.39 -21.72 62.93
C VAL A 152 -13.60 -21.21 61.72
N VAL A 153 -12.28 -21.34 61.79
CA VAL A 153 -11.33 -21.02 60.71
C VAL A 153 -10.90 -22.32 60.02
N PRO A 154 -10.78 -22.37 58.68
CA PRO A 154 -10.27 -23.54 57.96
C PRO A 154 -8.86 -23.92 58.41
N ALA A 155 -8.50 -25.20 58.31
CA ALA A 155 -7.19 -25.71 58.76
C ALA A 155 -6.00 -24.97 58.12
N SER A 156 -6.10 -24.62 56.84
CA SER A 156 -5.10 -23.82 56.11
C SER A 156 -4.91 -22.41 56.70
N GLY A 157 -5.97 -21.82 57.24
CA GLY A 157 -5.96 -20.52 57.91
C GLY A 157 -5.55 -20.56 59.38
N PHE A 158 -5.52 -21.74 60.00
CA PHE A 158 -5.39 -21.89 61.45
C PHE A 158 -4.07 -21.35 62.01
N SER A 159 -2.94 -21.70 61.38
CA SER A 159 -1.61 -21.25 61.86
C SER A 159 -1.50 -19.73 61.91
N TYR A 160 -1.90 -19.06 60.82
CA TYR A 160 -1.92 -17.60 60.75
C TYR A 160 -2.91 -17.00 61.78
N SER A 161 -4.11 -17.56 61.87
CA SER A 161 -5.11 -17.15 62.85
C SER A 161 -4.58 -17.25 64.28
N ALA A 162 -3.95 -18.36 64.65
CA ALA A 162 -3.37 -18.58 65.96
C ALA A 162 -2.27 -17.56 66.28
N GLN A 163 -1.39 -17.26 65.31
CA GLN A 163 -0.35 -16.24 65.49
C GLN A 163 -0.93 -14.83 65.71
N GLN A 164 -1.96 -14.44 64.97
CA GLN A 164 -2.61 -13.14 65.14
C GLN A 164 -3.36 -13.03 66.47
N ILE A 165 -4.12 -14.07 66.85
CA ILE A 165 -4.78 -14.15 68.15
C ILE A 165 -3.75 -14.03 69.28
N TRP A 166 -2.64 -14.76 69.19
CA TRP A 166 -1.57 -14.68 70.19
C TRP A 166 -0.96 -13.29 70.28
N LYS A 167 -0.74 -12.62 69.13
CA LYS A 167 -0.22 -11.24 69.08
C LYS A 167 -1.18 -10.26 69.77
N VAL A 168 -2.47 -10.36 69.51
CA VAL A 168 -3.50 -9.49 70.12
C VAL A 168 -3.58 -9.69 71.64
N ILE A 169 -3.52 -10.95 72.10
CA ILE A 169 -3.49 -11.28 73.53
C ILE A 169 -2.22 -10.73 74.20
N LYS A 170 -1.06 -10.84 73.53
CA LYS A 170 0.21 -10.29 74.05
C LYS A 170 0.16 -8.77 74.17
N GLU A 171 -0.53 -8.09 73.25
CA GLU A 171 -0.69 -6.63 73.22
C GLU A 171 -1.86 -6.11 74.09
N ASN A 172 -2.65 -7.00 74.72
CA ASN A 172 -3.86 -6.67 75.51
C ASN A 172 -4.88 -5.78 74.76
N LYS A 173 -5.05 -5.99 73.45
CA LYS A 173 -6.04 -5.27 72.62
C LYS A 173 -7.31 -6.09 72.45
N ASP A 174 -8.46 -5.44 72.27
CA ASP A 174 -9.74 -6.09 71.99
C ASP A 174 -9.68 -6.90 70.68
N LEU A 175 -10.29 -8.11 70.67
CA LEU A 175 -10.23 -9.08 69.58
C LEU A 175 -11.63 -9.42 69.01
N ASP A 176 -12.05 -8.66 68.01
CA ASP A 176 -13.27 -8.95 67.27
C ASP A 176 -13.09 -10.21 66.38
N LEU A 177 -13.67 -11.34 66.80
CA LEU A 177 -13.56 -12.62 66.10
C LEU A 177 -14.21 -12.62 64.69
N PRO A 178 -15.43 -12.08 64.49
CA PRO A 178 -15.97 -11.84 63.15
C PRO A 178 -15.02 -11.02 62.25
N ALA A 179 -14.53 -9.88 62.72
CA ALA A 179 -13.61 -9.05 61.93
C ALA A 179 -12.27 -9.76 61.66
N HIS A 180 -11.78 -10.53 62.64
CA HIS A 180 -10.58 -11.35 62.51
C HIS A 180 -10.76 -12.46 61.47
N LYS A 181 -11.92 -13.12 61.43
CA LYS A 181 -12.25 -14.14 60.42
C LYS A 181 -12.24 -13.55 59.00
N VAL A 182 -12.85 -12.38 58.82
CA VAL A 182 -12.81 -11.62 57.55
C VAL A 182 -11.38 -11.29 57.17
N MET A 183 -10.56 -10.83 58.13
CA MET A 183 -9.14 -10.52 57.90
C MET A 183 -8.35 -11.75 57.45
N VAL A 184 -8.48 -12.88 58.15
CA VAL A 184 -7.81 -14.14 57.79
C VAL A 184 -8.25 -14.59 56.40
N ALA A 185 -9.54 -14.56 56.12
CA ALA A 185 -10.08 -14.87 54.79
C ALA A 185 -9.48 -13.94 53.72
N THR A 186 -9.32 -12.65 54.02
CA THR A 186 -8.79 -11.65 53.08
C THR A 186 -7.34 -11.95 52.72
N VAL A 187 -6.50 -12.19 53.72
CA VAL A 187 -5.08 -12.51 53.53
C VAL A 187 -4.93 -13.83 52.78
N ARG A 188 -5.65 -14.89 53.19
CA ARG A 188 -5.54 -16.20 52.56
C ARG A 188 -6.06 -16.23 51.13
N CYS A 189 -7.22 -15.63 50.86
CA CYS A 189 -7.73 -15.56 49.49
C CYS A 189 -6.79 -14.74 48.59
N GLU A 190 -6.12 -13.72 49.13
CA GLU A 190 -5.11 -12.97 48.38
C GLU A 190 -3.83 -13.77 48.09
N GLU A 191 -3.34 -14.54 49.06
CA GLU A 191 -2.20 -15.44 48.87
C GLU A 191 -2.51 -16.48 47.78
N ILE A 192 -3.67 -17.15 47.86
CA ILE A 192 -4.11 -18.13 46.85
C ILE A 192 -4.21 -17.44 45.48
N ALA A 193 -4.85 -16.27 45.39
CA ALA A 193 -4.95 -15.52 44.13
C ALA A 193 -3.58 -15.18 43.53
N ASN A 194 -2.62 -14.74 44.36
CA ASN A 194 -1.27 -14.39 43.90
C ASN A 194 -0.47 -15.64 43.50
N GLU A 195 -0.65 -16.77 44.19
CA GLU A 195 -0.05 -18.05 43.82
C GLU A 195 -0.58 -18.53 42.46
N LYS A 196 -1.90 -18.56 42.28
CA LYS A 196 -2.53 -18.93 41.00
C LYS A 196 -2.11 -18.00 39.86
N PHE A 197 -1.99 -16.70 40.12
CA PHE A 197 -1.45 -15.75 39.16
C PHE A 197 0.02 -16.06 38.81
N GLY A 198 0.84 -16.39 39.81
CA GLY A 198 2.22 -16.84 39.62
C GLY A 198 2.31 -18.07 38.70
N SER A 199 1.48 -19.08 38.97
CA SER A 199 1.39 -20.31 38.17
C SER A 199 0.91 -20.05 36.74
N LEU A 200 -0.05 -19.13 36.54
CA LEU A 200 -0.51 -18.72 35.21
C LEU A 200 0.63 -18.13 34.37
N MET A 201 1.51 -17.31 34.96
CA MET A 201 2.63 -16.69 34.22
C MET A 201 3.68 -17.68 33.71
N ILE A 202 3.78 -18.86 34.34
CA ILE A 202 4.73 -19.92 33.97
C ILE A 202 4.03 -21.13 33.31
N ASN A 203 2.72 -21.06 33.11
CA ASN A 203 1.94 -22.14 32.52
C ASN A 203 2.35 -22.37 31.06
N GLU A 204 2.62 -23.63 30.70
CA GLU A 204 3.10 -24.00 29.37
C GLU A 204 2.05 -23.74 28.28
N ASP A 205 0.77 -24.01 28.54
CA ASP A 205 -0.31 -23.79 27.57
C ASP A 205 -0.51 -22.30 27.26
N TRP A 206 -0.43 -21.44 28.28
CA TRP A 206 -0.46 -19.99 28.11
C TRP A 206 0.76 -19.51 27.32
N ARG A 207 1.96 -19.96 27.66
CA ARG A 207 3.20 -19.57 26.95
C ARG A 207 3.22 -20.03 25.51
N ALA A 208 2.74 -21.23 25.23
CA ALA A 208 2.57 -21.74 23.88
C ALA A 208 1.58 -20.88 23.08
N LEU A 209 0.41 -20.56 23.68
CA LEU A 209 -0.59 -19.72 23.04
C LEU A 209 -0.07 -18.29 22.79
N GLU A 210 0.64 -17.70 23.76
CA GLU A 210 1.28 -16.38 23.65
C GLU A 210 2.30 -16.35 22.51
N HIS A 211 3.13 -17.39 22.39
CA HIS A 211 4.09 -17.52 21.31
C HIS A 211 3.42 -17.72 19.94
N GLU A 212 2.41 -18.59 19.84
CA GLU A 212 1.68 -18.80 18.58
C GLU A 212 1.06 -17.50 18.06
N VAL A 213 0.47 -16.70 18.94
CA VAL A 213 -0.16 -15.41 18.61
C VAL A 213 0.84 -14.31 18.27
N HIS A 214 2.10 -14.46 18.70
CA HIS A 214 3.16 -13.54 18.30
C HIS A 214 3.56 -13.73 16.83
N GLU A 215 3.47 -14.97 16.33
CA GLU A 215 3.87 -15.32 14.97
C GLU A 215 2.73 -15.14 13.96
N ASP A 216 1.51 -15.62 14.25
CA ASP A 216 0.36 -15.51 13.33
C ASP A 216 -0.99 -15.54 14.09
N ALA A 217 -2.07 -15.27 13.37
CA ALA A 217 -3.43 -15.41 13.87
C ALA A 217 -3.77 -16.86 14.23
N VAL A 218 -4.05 -17.10 15.51
CA VAL A 218 -4.41 -18.41 16.06
C VAL A 218 -5.91 -18.68 15.92
N ARG A 219 -6.26 -19.90 15.53
CA ARG A 219 -7.67 -20.35 15.49
C ARG A 219 -8.17 -20.76 16.87
N ASN A 220 -9.43 -20.45 17.16
CA ASN A 220 -10.08 -20.68 18.45
C ASN A 220 -9.34 -20.02 19.62
N PHE A 221 -8.68 -18.88 19.37
CA PHE A 221 -7.91 -18.15 20.38
C PHE A 221 -8.75 -17.87 21.62
N GLY A 222 -9.95 -17.31 21.44
CA GLY A 222 -10.83 -16.94 22.54
C GLY A 222 -11.25 -18.14 23.39
N ARG A 223 -11.52 -19.29 22.75
CA ARG A 223 -11.87 -20.54 23.45
C ARG A 223 -10.69 -21.11 24.23
N ARG A 224 -9.49 -21.19 23.63
CA ARG A 224 -8.28 -21.70 24.30
C ARG A 224 -7.93 -20.85 25.51
N LEU A 225 -7.89 -19.52 25.33
CA LEU A 225 -7.61 -18.59 26.41
C LEU A 225 -8.68 -18.64 27.51
N SER A 226 -9.96 -18.73 27.15
CA SER A 226 -11.04 -18.86 28.14
C SER A 226 -10.91 -20.15 28.95
N SER A 227 -10.53 -21.27 28.32
CA SER A 227 -10.31 -22.55 29.02
C SER A 227 -9.18 -22.44 30.05
N ILE A 228 -8.04 -21.86 29.66
CA ILE A 228 -6.91 -21.66 30.56
C ILE A 228 -7.35 -20.82 31.77
N LEU A 229 -8.06 -19.71 31.53
CA LEU A 229 -8.57 -18.86 32.62
C LEU A 229 -9.62 -19.59 33.49
N ASP A 230 -10.51 -20.38 32.88
CA ASP A 230 -11.52 -21.18 33.59
C ASP A 230 -10.87 -22.21 34.54
N ASP A 231 -9.78 -22.85 34.11
CA ASP A 231 -9.04 -23.83 34.92
C ASP A 231 -8.46 -23.17 36.18
N PHE A 232 -7.73 -22.06 36.02
CA PHE A 232 -7.16 -21.33 37.17
C PHE A 232 -8.21 -20.72 38.10
N LEU A 233 -9.33 -20.24 37.55
CA LEU A 233 -10.46 -19.75 38.36
C LEU A 233 -11.09 -20.89 39.16
N SER A 234 -11.24 -22.08 38.57
CA SER A 234 -11.79 -23.26 39.22
C SER A 234 -10.88 -23.77 40.35
N GLU A 235 -9.56 -23.74 40.15
CA GLU A 235 -8.59 -24.05 41.21
C GLU A 235 -8.67 -23.07 42.38
N TYR A 236 -8.76 -21.77 42.10
CA TYR A 236 -8.97 -20.75 43.12
C TYR A 236 -10.28 -20.99 43.90
N ASP A 237 -11.37 -21.28 43.19
CA ASP A 237 -12.68 -21.52 43.80
C ASP A 237 -12.67 -22.77 44.70
N ALA A 238 -11.93 -23.81 44.32
CA ALA A 238 -11.75 -25.03 45.11
C ALA A 238 -10.97 -24.78 46.42
N GLU A 239 -9.87 -24.01 46.35
CA GLU A 239 -9.05 -23.71 47.53
C GLU A 239 -9.68 -22.67 48.48
N SER A 240 -10.48 -21.75 47.94
CA SER A 240 -11.10 -20.68 48.71
C SER A 240 -12.48 -21.02 49.29
N VAL A 241 -13.02 -22.22 49.01
CA VAL A 241 -14.40 -22.63 49.33
C VAL A 241 -14.78 -22.48 50.81
N PHE A 242 -13.82 -22.63 51.72
CA PHE A 242 -14.06 -22.59 53.17
C PHE A 242 -14.03 -21.18 53.78
N PHE A 243 -13.71 -20.16 52.98
CA PHE A 243 -13.67 -18.77 53.41
C PHE A 243 -14.98 -18.03 53.11
N GLU A 244 -15.10 -16.81 53.66
CA GLU A 244 -16.30 -16.01 53.50
C GLU A 244 -16.58 -15.62 52.05
N GLU A 245 -17.86 -15.71 51.66
CA GLU A 245 -18.29 -15.53 50.27
C GLU A 245 -17.98 -14.15 49.69
N ASN A 246 -18.21 -13.10 50.47
CA ASN A 246 -17.94 -11.72 50.05
C ASN A 246 -16.43 -11.50 49.81
N VAL A 247 -15.58 -12.09 50.66
CA VAL A 247 -14.13 -11.95 50.56
C VAL A 247 -13.59 -12.73 49.36
N ARG A 248 -13.99 -14.01 49.22
CA ARG A 248 -13.51 -14.86 48.13
C ARG A 248 -13.94 -14.31 46.77
N SER A 249 -15.17 -13.80 46.64
CA SER A 249 -15.69 -13.25 45.38
C SER A 249 -14.98 -11.97 44.97
N LEU A 250 -14.73 -11.06 45.92
CA LEU A 250 -13.97 -9.83 45.68
C LEU A 250 -12.52 -10.13 45.26
N LYS A 251 -11.85 -11.05 45.95
CA LYS A 251 -10.49 -11.46 45.62
C LYS A 251 -10.41 -12.22 44.29
N ARG A 252 -11.42 -13.04 43.96
CA ARG A 252 -11.57 -13.70 42.66
C ARG A 252 -11.66 -12.70 41.50
N GLN A 253 -12.45 -11.63 41.67
CA GLN A 253 -12.55 -10.57 40.66
C GLN A 253 -11.24 -9.80 40.48
N GLN A 254 -10.53 -9.51 41.58
CA GLN A 254 -9.20 -8.88 41.53
C GLN A 254 -8.19 -9.76 40.80
N PHE A 255 -8.19 -11.07 41.07
CA PHE A 255 -7.37 -12.05 40.35
C PHE A 255 -7.70 -12.06 38.86
N LEU A 256 -8.97 -12.18 38.49
CA LEU A 256 -9.40 -12.17 37.10
C LEU A 256 -8.99 -10.90 36.37
N SER A 257 -9.13 -9.73 37.01
CA SER A 257 -8.69 -8.45 36.44
C SER A 257 -7.20 -8.44 36.14
N LYS A 258 -6.35 -8.91 37.07
CA LYS A 258 -4.90 -9.04 36.84
C LYS A 258 -4.58 -10.03 35.73
N ALA A 259 -5.25 -11.18 35.68
CA ALA A 259 -5.07 -12.18 34.64
C ALA A 259 -5.45 -11.61 33.26
N LEU A 260 -6.57 -10.91 33.15
CA LEU A 260 -6.99 -10.24 31.91
C LEU A 260 -5.99 -9.18 31.46
N GLN A 261 -5.38 -8.42 32.38
CA GLN A 261 -4.32 -7.46 32.04
C GLN A 261 -3.07 -8.14 31.48
N LEU A 262 -2.68 -9.30 32.02
CA LEU A 262 -1.56 -10.09 31.52
C LEU A 262 -1.80 -10.58 30.09
N VAL A 263 -3.01 -11.07 29.80
CA VAL A 263 -3.32 -11.73 28.52
C VAL A 263 -3.81 -10.77 27.42
N HIS A 264 -4.19 -9.54 27.78
CA HIS A 264 -4.71 -8.53 26.86
C HIS A 264 -3.76 -8.18 25.69
N PRO A 265 -2.42 -8.04 25.87
CA PRO A 265 -1.51 -7.80 24.76
C PRO A 265 -1.59 -8.88 23.66
N ALA A 266 -1.75 -10.15 24.03
CA ALA A 266 -1.91 -11.24 23.06
C ALA A 266 -3.21 -11.09 22.27
N PHE A 267 -4.32 -10.71 22.91
CA PHE A 267 -5.57 -10.42 22.20
C PHE A 267 -5.42 -9.28 21.18
N ILE A 268 -4.71 -8.21 21.54
CA ILE A 268 -4.43 -7.11 20.59
C ILE A 268 -3.57 -7.59 19.42
N SER A 269 -2.55 -8.43 19.67
CA SER A 269 -1.73 -9.04 18.62
C SER A 269 -2.58 -9.90 17.68
N GLN A 270 -3.44 -10.76 18.23
CA GLN A 270 -4.39 -11.58 17.47
C GLN A 270 -5.28 -10.73 16.54
N LEU A 271 -5.84 -9.63 17.05
CA LEU A 271 -6.63 -8.70 16.22
C LEU A 271 -5.79 -8.02 15.14
N GLY A 272 -4.52 -7.71 15.44
CA GLY A 272 -3.55 -7.18 14.48
C GLY A 272 -3.32 -8.14 13.31
N HIS A 273 -3.00 -9.40 13.60
CA HIS A 273 -2.79 -10.43 12.56
C HIS A 273 -4.06 -10.68 11.74
N LEU A 274 -5.23 -10.74 12.39
CA LEU A 274 -6.52 -10.87 11.68
C LEU A 274 -6.76 -9.71 10.73
N ARG A 275 -6.45 -8.47 11.13
CA ARG A 275 -6.58 -7.28 10.27
C ARG A 275 -5.66 -7.39 9.07
N ASP A 276 -4.37 -7.67 9.30
CA ASP A 276 -3.38 -7.68 8.23
C ASP A 276 -3.67 -8.78 7.21
N LYS A 277 -4.07 -9.98 7.68
CA LYS A 277 -4.53 -11.09 6.83
C LYS A 277 -5.79 -10.74 6.03
N SER A 278 -6.74 -10.06 6.66
CA SER A 278 -7.98 -9.62 6.00
C SER A 278 -7.68 -8.58 4.91
N LEU A 279 -6.77 -7.65 5.17
CA LEU A 279 -6.35 -6.64 4.19
C LEU A 279 -5.62 -7.28 3.00
N GLU A 280 -4.72 -8.24 3.23
CA GLU A 280 -4.05 -8.95 2.13
C GLU A 280 -5.04 -9.81 1.32
N ALA A 281 -6.03 -10.42 1.98
CA ALA A 281 -7.12 -11.12 1.29
C ALA A 281 -7.93 -10.16 0.42
N PHE A 282 -8.27 -8.96 0.92
CA PHE A 282 -8.94 -7.92 0.13
C PHE A 282 -8.13 -7.53 -1.11
N LYS A 283 -6.84 -7.23 -0.96
CA LYS A 283 -5.96 -6.87 -2.09
C LYS A 283 -5.97 -7.96 -3.17
N THR A 284 -5.79 -9.21 -2.75
CA THR A 284 -5.75 -10.35 -3.66
C THR A 284 -7.09 -10.57 -4.37
N GLN A 285 -8.21 -10.50 -3.64
CA GLN A 285 -9.55 -10.65 -4.21
C GLN A 285 -9.90 -9.52 -5.17
N LEU A 286 -9.51 -8.28 -4.84
CA LEU A 286 -9.72 -7.12 -5.70
C LEU A 286 -8.92 -7.27 -7.00
N GLU A 287 -7.63 -7.62 -6.92
CA GLU A 287 -6.82 -7.86 -8.11
C GLU A 287 -7.41 -8.94 -9.02
N GLN A 288 -7.88 -10.05 -8.45
CA GLN A 288 -8.50 -11.13 -9.21
C GLN A 288 -9.81 -10.69 -9.88
N SER A 289 -10.66 -9.95 -9.18
CA SER A 289 -11.92 -9.44 -9.72
C SER A 289 -11.68 -8.47 -10.88
N LEU A 290 -10.67 -7.60 -10.74
CA LEU A 290 -10.27 -6.67 -11.81
C LEU A 290 -9.67 -7.38 -13.03
N ARG A 291 -8.94 -8.50 -12.84
CA ARG A 291 -8.45 -9.33 -13.96
C ARG A 291 -9.58 -10.00 -14.74
N ARG A 292 -10.72 -10.27 -14.10
CA ARG A 292 -11.92 -10.84 -14.74
C ARG A 292 -12.72 -9.81 -15.54
N GLY A 293 -12.36 -8.52 -15.47
CA GLY A 293 -13.08 -7.44 -16.14
C GLY A 293 -14.35 -7.00 -15.42
N GLU A 294 -14.49 -7.33 -14.13
CA GLU A 294 -15.62 -6.85 -13.31
C GLU A 294 -15.52 -5.33 -13.11
N ALA A 295 -16.67 -4.65 -12.98
CA ALA A 295 -16.72 -3.20 -12.74
C ALA A 295 -16.02 -2.84 -11.41
N PHE A 296 -15.22 -1.77 -11.42
CA PHE A 296 -14.33 -1.44 -10.30
C PHE A 296 -15.11 -1.21 -9.00
N ALA A 297 -16.09 -0.31 -8.99
CA ALA A 297 -16.84 0.04 -7.77
C ALA A 297 -17.63 -1.15 -7.20
N ALA A 298 -18.24 -1.97 -8.08
CA ALA A 298 -18.93 -3.19 -7.66
C ALA A 298 -17.96 -4.22 -7.06
N SER A 299 -16.78 -4.38 -7.66
CA SER A 299 -15.73 -5.29 -7.17
C SER A 299 -15.21 -4.85 -5.79
N VAL A 300 -14.96 -3.55 -5.60
CA VAL A 300 -14.52 -3.01 -4.31
C VAL A 300 -15.56 -3.27 -3.22
N ARG A 301 -16.84 -2.95 -3.47
CA ARG A 301 -17.92 -3.18 -2.49
C ARG A 301 -18.02 -4.66 -2.10
N LYS A 302 -18.08 -5.54 -3.09
CA LYS A 302 -18.18 -7.00 -2.87
C LYS A 302 -16.98 -7.55 -2.09
N CYS A 303 -15.75 -7.17 -2.48
CA CYS A 303 -14.55 -7.62 -1.78
C CYS A 303 -14.51 -7.05 -0.35
N ALA A 304 -14.81 -5.76 -0.17
CA ALA A 304 -14.82 -5.12 1.14
C ALA A 304 -15.85 -5.79 2.08
N ASP A 305 -17.08 -6.01 1.62
CA ASP A 305 -18.13 -6.66 2.41
C ASP A 305 -17.70 -8.08 2.81
N SER A 306 -17.16 -8.86 1.87
CA SER A 306 -16.65 -10.21 2.15
C SER A 306 -15.53 -10.20 3.18
N THR A 307 -14.56 -9.29 3.04
CA THR A 307 -13.43 -9.15 3.97
C THR A 307 -13.89 -8.75 5.37
N ILE A 308 -14.84 -7.82 5.48
CA ILE A 308 -15.38 -7.38 6.77
C ILE A 308 -16.13 -8.52 7.46
N ILE A 309 -16.93 -9.31 6.73
CA ILE A 309 -17.63 -10.49 7.28
C ILE A 309 -16.62 -11.53 7.80
N GLU A 310 -15.55 -11.80 7.04
CA GLU A 310 -14.50 -12.74 7.47
C GLU A 310 -13.76 -12.23 8.70
N PHE A 311 -13.45 -10.94 8.76
CA PHE A 311 -12.83 -10.31 9.92
C PHE A 311 -13.74 -10.37 11.16
N ASP A 312 -15.03 -10.01 11.03
CA ASP A 312 -16.00 -10.04 12.13
C ASP A 312 -16.18 -11.47 12.68
N LYS A 313 -16.12 -12.48 11.81
CA LYS A 313 -16.09 -13.90 12.21
C LYS A 313 -14.81 -14.25 12.98
N GLY A 314 -13.65 -13.76 12.53
CA GLY A 314 -12.38 -13.93 13.23
C GLY A 314 -12.36 -13.25 14.61
N CYS A 315 -12.92 -12.05 14.73
CA CYS A 315 -13.09 -11.35 16.01
C CYS A 315 -14.00 -12.10 16.97
N SER A 316 -15.09 -12.69 16.45
CA SER A 316 -16.01 -13.50 17.25
C SER A 316 -15.34 -14.77 17.80
N ASP A 317 -14.43 -15.37 17.03
CA ASP A 317 -13.62 -16.53 17.46
C ASP A 317 -12.53 -16.14 18.49
N ALA A 318 -12.01 -14.92 18.40
CA ALA A 318 -11.04 -14.37 19.34
C ALA A 318 -11.66 -13.86 20.65
N ALA A 319 -12.99 -13.77 20.74
CA ALA A 319 -13.68 -13.25 21.92
C ALA A 319 -13.46 -14.15 23.15
N VAL A 320 -13.02 -13.55 24.25
CA VAL A 320 -12.75 -14.24 25.52
C VAL A 320 -13.99 -14.15 26.41
N ARG A 321 -14.47 -15.26 26.98
CA ARG A 321 -15.71 -15.30 27.78
C ARG A 321 -15.69 -14.34 28.97
N HIS A 322 -14.52 -14.19 29.59
CA HIS A 322 -14.34 -13.39 30.81
C HIS A 322 -14.13 -11.90 30.55
N ALA A 323 -14.04 -11.47 29.29
CA ALA A 323 -13.75 -10.09 28.94
C ALA A 323 -14.66 -9.58 27.82
N ASN A 324 -15.17 -8.37 28.00
CA ASN A 324 -15.91 -7.66 26.95
C ASN A 324 -14.98 -6.66 26.24
N TRP A 325 -13.90 -7.16 25.63
CA TRP A 325 -12.95 -6.31 24.93
C TRP A 325 -13.50 -5.85 23.58
N ASP A 326 -13.27 -4.57 23.28
CA ASP A 326 -13.80 -3.93 22.10
C ASP A 326 -12.87 -4.08 20.89
N ALA A 327 -13.35 -4.76 19.84
CA ALA A 327 -12.66 -4.91 18.56
C ALA A 327 -13.02 -3.81 17.54
N SER A 328 -13.98 -2.92 17.85
CA SER A 328 -14.50 -1.91 16.91
C SER A 328 -13.40 -1.00 16.36
N LYS A 329 -12.46 -0.55 17.21
CA LYS A 329 -11.34 0.29 16.78
C LYS A 329 -10.46 -0.35 15.72
N VAL A 330 -10.24 -1.67 15.82
CA VAL A 330 -9.44 -2.42 14.84
C VAL A 330 -10.24 -2.60 13.55
N ARG A 331 -11.55 -2.85 13.67
CA ARG A 331 -12.48 -2.91 12.54
C ARG A 331 -12.55 -1.60 11.76
N ASP A 332 -12.66 -0.47 12.46
CA ASP A 332 -12.69 0.87 11.85
C ASP A 332 -11.36 1.21 11.18
N LYS A 333 -10.24 0.71 11.74
CA LYS A 333 -8.94 0.83 11.10
C LYS A 333 -8.87 -0.02 9.82
N LEU A 334 -9.35 -1.28 9.84
CA LEU A 334 -9.44 -2.12 8.66
C LEU A 334 -10.26 -1.44 7.55
N HIS A 335 -11.40 -0.86 7.90
CA HIS A 335 -12.26 -0.16 6.93
C HIS A 335 -11.55 1.02 6.28
N ARG A 336 -10.81 1.82 7.07
CA ARG A 336 -9.98 2.92 6.54
C ARG A 336 -8.84 2.44 5.65
N ASP A 337 -8.18 1.35 6.02
CA ASP A 337 -7.08 0.79 5.22
C ASP A 337 -7.59 0.21 3.88
N ILE A 338 -8.78 -0.41 3.88
CA ILE A 338 -9.49 -0.86 2.67
C ILE A 338 -9.83 0.33 1.77
N GLU A 339 -10.45 1.38 2.30
CA GLU A 339 -10.83 2.57 1.51
C GLU A 339 -9.60 3.32 0.96
N ALA A 340 -8.53 3.42 1.75
CA ALA A 340 -7.28 4.01 1.31
C ALA A 340 -6.64 3.21 0.16
N HIS A 341 -6.61 1.87 0.29
CA HIS A 341 -6.11 1.01 -0.79
C HIS A 341 -7.00 1.09 -2.03
N ALA A 342 -8.33 1.03 -1.88
CA ALA A 342 -9.28 1.17 -2.98
C ALA A 342 -9.11 2.51 -3.70
N SER A 343 -8.92 3.61 -2.97
CA SER A 343 -8.66 4.94 -3.53
C SER A 343 -7.33 5.00 -4.29
N SER A 344 -6.27 4.37 -3.77
CA SER A 344 -4.99 4.25 -4.49
C SER A 344 -5.15 3.51 -5.82
N VAL A 345 -5.78 2.32 -5.79
CA VAL A 345 -6.00 1.51 -7.00
C VAL A 345 -6.92 2.24 -7.98
N ARG A 346 -7.94 2.95 -7.48
CA ARG A 346 -8.82 3.80 -8.30
C ARG A 346 -8.01 4.84 -9.07
N ASN A 347 -7.15 5.60 -8.39
CA ASN A 347 -6.32 6.63 -9.01
C ASN A 347 -5.35 6.04 -10.04
N ASP A 348 -4.69 4.93 -9.73
CA ASP A 348 -3.78 4.26 -10.67
C ASP A 348 -4.52 3.77 -11.92
N LYS A 349 -5.71 3.19 -11.75
CA LYS A 349 -6.52 2.71 -12.88
C LYS A 349 -7.06 3.85 -13.73
N LEU A 350 -7.51 4.95 -13.12
CA LEU A 350 -7.94 6.15 -13.84
C LEU A 350 -6.79 6.79 -14.63
N SER A 351 -5.60 6.86 -14.03
CA SER A 351 -4.40 7.36 -14.70
C SER A 351 -4.03 6.51 -15.93
N ASN A 352 -4.05 5.18 -15.77
CA ASN A 352 -3.82 4.25 -16.87
C ASN A 352 -4.89 4.35 -17.98
N LEU A 353 -6.16 4.51 -17.59
CA LEU A 353 -7.27 4.69 -18.52
C LEU A 353 -7.07 5.99 -19.32
N LYS A 354 -6.79 7.10 -18.63
CA LYS A 354 -6.48 8.39 -19.25
C LYS A 354 -5.34 8.27 -20.26
N ALA A 355 -4.20 7.71 -19.87
CA ALA A 355 -3.05 7.53 -20.75
C ALA A 355 -3.37 6.66 -21.99
N THR A 356 -4.23 5.64 -21.82
CA THR A 356 -4.66 4.77 -22.92
C THR A 356 -5.47 5.57 -23.96
N TYR A 357 -6.44 6.37 -23.52
CA TYR A 357 -7.26 7.18 -24.43
C TYR A 357 -6.47 8.36 -25.03
N GLU A 358 -5.57 8.99 -24.28
CA GLU A 358 -4.64 10.00 -24.79
C GLU A 358 -3.77 9.43 -25.93
N LYS A 359 -3.24 8.21 -25.75
CA LYS A 359 -2.47 7.51 -26.80
C LYS A 359 -3.33 7.19 -28.02
N GLN A 360 -4.58 6.74 -27.83
CA GLN A 360 -5.51 6.46 -28.93
C GLN A 360 -5.85 7.72 -29.73
N ILE A 361 -6.19 8.82 -29.06
CA ILE A 361 -6.45 10.11 -29.72
C ILE A 361 -5.21 10.60 -30.46
N THR A 362 -4.03 10.49 -29.86
CA THR A 362 -2.78 10.89 -30.52
C THR A 362 -2.55 10.10 -31.81
N ALA A 363 -2.75 8.78 -31.78
CA ALA A 363 -2.62 7.93 -32.96
C ALA A 363 -3.67 8.25 -34.03
N ALA A 364 -4.92 8.48 -33.63
CA ALA A 364 -6.01 8.81 -34.56
C ALA A 364 -5.88 10.19 -35.21
N LEU A 365 -5.26 11.16 -34.52
CA LEU A 365 -5.10 12.53 -35.01
C LEU A 365 -3.77 12.78 -35.73
N ALA A 366 -2.65 12.20 -35.28
CA ALA A 366 -1.31 12.58 -35.74
C ALA A 366 -1.12 12.34 -37.26
N GLU A 367 -1.32 11.12 -37.75
CA GLU A 367 -1.09 10.78 -39.16
C GLU A 367 -2.04 11.53 -40.12
N PRO A 368 -3.37 11.60 -39.85
CA PRO A 368 -4.24 12.34 -40.75
C PRO A 368 -3.95 13.84 -40.77
N ILE A 369 -3.54 14.44 -39.64
CA ILE A 369 -3.15 15.85 -39.59
C ILE A 369 -1.90 16.11 -40.44
N GLU A 370 -0.89 15.23 -40.36
CA GLU A 370 0.28 15.30 -41.25
C GLU A 370 -0.16 15.34 -42.70
N SER A 371 -0.99 14.36 -43.11
CA SER A 371 -1.47 14.24 -44.50
C SER A 371 -2.23 15.49 -44.98
N LEU A 372 -3.03 16.11 -44.11
CA LEU A 372 -3.78 17.32 -44.43
C LEU A 372 -2.84 18.53 -44.63
N PHE A 373 -1.78 18.63 -43.83
CA PHE A 373 -0.76 19.66 -44.01
C PHE A 373 0.11 19.43 -45.25
N GLU A 374 0.29 18.20 -45.73
CA GLU A 374 0.99 17.93 -47.00
C GLU A 374 0.22 18.47 -48.21
N VAL A 375 -1.11 18.35 -48.19
CA VAL A 375 -1.97 18.83 -49.28
C VAL A 375 -2.02 20.36 -49.32
N GLY A 376 -2.12 21.00 -48.15
CA GLY A 376 -1.95 22.45 -48.01
C GLY A 376 -3.05 23.31 -48.63
N GLY A 377 -4.27 22.79 -48.76
CA GLY A 377 -5.42 23.51 -49.32
C GLY A 377 -5.95 24.60 -48.40
N SER A 378 -6.75 25.52 -48.93
CA SER A 378 -7.43 26.56 -48.14
C SER A 378 -8.44 25.98 -47.13
N ASP A 379 -8.88 24.74 -47.36
CA ASP A 379 -9.80 23.97 -46.50
C ASP A 379 -9.09 23.13 -45.42
N THR A 380 -7.75 23.14 -45.36
CA THR A 380 -6.95 22.31 -44.43
C THR A 380 -7.45 22.43 -42.98
N TRP A 381 -7.62 23.67 -42.48
CA TRP A 381 -8.09 23.89 -41.11
C TRP A 381 -9.55 23.49 -40.90
N ALA A 382 -10.41 23.60 -41.92
CA ALA A 382 -11.80 23.14 -41.84
C ALA A 382 -11.86 21.62 -41.73
N SER A 383 -11.03 20.92 -42.51
CA SER A 383 -10.86 19.47 -42.46
C SER A 383 -10.28 19.01 -41.12
N ILE A 384 -9.28 19.72 -40.58
CA ILE A 384 -8.73 19.45 -39.23
C ILE A 384 -9.79 19.64 -38.15
N ARG A 385 -10.63 20.68 -38.20
CA ARG A 385 -11.72 20.87 -37.22
C ARG A 385 -12.74 19.73 -37.26
N LYS A 386 -13.13 19.29 -38.47
CA LYS A 386 -14.06 18.18 -38.64
C LYS A 386 -13.48 16.87 -38.11
N LEU A 387 -12.20 16.60 -38.39
CA LEU A 387 -11.47 15.45 -37.88
C LEU A 387 -11.37 15.49 -36.35
N LEU A 388 -10.89 16.61 -35.78
CA LEU A 388 -10.77 16.81 -34.34
C LEU A 388 -12.10 16.55 -33.64
N LYS A 389 -13.19 17.14 -34.15
CA LYS A 389 -14.53 16.93 -33.58
C LYS A 389 -14.93 15.45 -33.62
N ARG A 390 -14.79 14.80 -34.79
CA ARG A 390 -15.17 13.39 -34.97
C ARG A 390 -14.40 12.47 -34.01
N GLU A 391 -13.08 12.55 -34.00
CA GLU A 391 -12.24 11.65 -33.20
C GLU A 391 -12.38 11.94 -31.70
N THR A 392 -12.57 13.20 -31.32
CA THR A 392 -12.85 13.58 -29.93
C THR A 392 -14.21 13.06 -29.47
N ASP A 393 -15.27 13.19 -30.28
CA ASP A 393 -16.60 12.67 -29.96
C ASP A 393 -16.60 11.14 -29.84
N VAL A 394 -15.87 10.43 -30.72
CA VAL A 394 -15.66 8.98 -30.64
C VAL A 394 -14.95 8.62 -29.34
N ALA A 395 -13.83 9.27 -29.02
CA ALA A 395 -13.08 9.00 -27.80
C ALA A 395 -13.92 9.26 -26.53
N ILE A 396 -14.69 10.36 -26.48
CA ILE A 396 -15.62 10.68 -25.39
C ILE A 396 -16.69 9.59 -25.23
N SER A 397 -17.28 9.14 -26.35
CA SER A 397 -18.34 8.12 -26.33
C SER A 397 -17.87 6.78 -25.77
N CYS A 398 -16.59 6.45 -25.95
CA CYS A 398 -15.96 5.24 -25.38
C CYS A 398 -15.45 5.46 -23.95
N PHE A 399 -14.91 6.64 -23.65
CA PHE A 399 -14.34 6.98 -22.35
C PHE A 399 -15.40 7.12 -21.26
N SER A 400 -16.57 7.68 -21.59
CA SER A 400 -17.68 7.89 -20.65
C SER A 400 -18.19 6.60 -19.99
N PRO A 401 -18.56 5.53 -20.74
CA PRO A 401 -18.92 4.24 -20.14
C PRO A 401 -17.78 3.63 -19.32
N ALA A 402 -16.54 3.76 -19.76
CA ALA A 402 -15.39 3.22 -19.03
C ALA A 402 -15.17 3.92 -17.67
N LEU A 403 -15.45 5.22 -17.58
CA LEU A 403 -15.41 5.97 -16.32
C LEU A 403 -16.58 5.65 -15.38
N SER A 404 -17.76 5.32 -15.93
CA SER A 404 -18.96 5.06 -15.11
C SER A 404 -18.78 3.90 -14.10
N GLY A 405 -17.95 2.91 -14.44
CA GLY A 405 -17.64 1.77 -13.56
C GLY A 405 -16.84 2.13 -12.30
N PHE A 406 -16.36 3.37 -12.17
CA PHE A 406 -15.61 3.86 -11.02
C PHE A 406 -16.47 4.67 -10.01
N GLU A 407 -17.74 4.98 -10.34
CA GLU A 407 -18.67 5.74 -9.48
C GLU A 407 -18.06 7.06 -8.96
N LEU A 408 -17.49 7.84 -9.88
CA LEU A 408 -16.86 9.13 -9.57
C LEU A 408 -17.89 10.20 -9.23
N ASP A 409 -17.47 11.23 -8.49
CA ASP A 409 -18.24 12.45 -8.35
C ASP A 409 -18.38 13.18 -9.69
N GLN A 410 -19.50 13.90 -9.85
CA GLN A 410 -19.85 14.56 -11.10
C GLN A 410 -18.78 15.57 -11.55
N ASP A 411 -18.21 16.33 -10.60
CA ASP A 411 -17.18 17.34 -10.89
C ASP A 411 -15.89 16.69 -11.43
N THR A 412 -15.44 15.61 -10.82
CA THR A 412 -14.24 14.86 -11.26
C THR A 412 -14.48 14.12 -12.58
N PHE A 413 -15.68 13.59 -12.79
CA PHE A 413 -16.08 13.01 -14.07
C PHE A 413 -16.02 14.05 -15.20
N ASP A 414 -16.64 15.21 -15.00
CA ASP A 414 -16.68 16.30 -15.98
C ASP A 414 -15.28 16.87 -16.24
N ARG A 415 -14.46 17.01 -15.19
CA ARG A 415 -13.06 17.44 -15.29
C ARG A 415 -12.23 16.49 -16.15
N MET A 416 -12.38 15.17 -15.96
CA MET A 416 -11.67 14.18 -16.77
C MET A 416 -12.12 14.21 -18.24
N MET A 417 -13.42 14.40 -18.47
CA MET A 417 -13.96 14.53 -19.82
C MET A 417 -13.42 15.78 -20.53
N GLN A 418 -13.34 16.90 -19.82
CA GLN A 418 -12.78 18.14 -20.35
C GLN A 418 -11.27 18.02 -20.60
N ASN A 419 -10.52 17.40 -19.69
CA ASN A 419 -9.09 17.15 -19.88
C ASN A 419 -8.79 16.35 -21.15
N LEU A 420 -9.64 15.39 -21.51
CA LEU A 420 -9.45 14.61 -22.75
C LEU A 420 -9.71 15.48 -24.00
N LYS A 421 -10.70 16.37 -23.97
CA LYS A 421 -10.96 17.36 -25.04
C LYS A 421 -9.80 18.32 -25.20
N ASP A 422 -9.30 18.85 -24.09
CA ASP A 422 -8.17 19.77 -24.07
C ASP A 422 -6.90 19.08 -24.55
N TYR A 423 -6.70 17.80 -24.18
CA TYR A 423 -5.60 16.99 -24.70
C TYR A 423 -5.70 16.80 -26.22
N ALA A 424 -6.87 16.46 -26.75
CA ALA A 424 -7.08 16.33 -28.19
C ALA A 424 -6.74 17.64 -28.94
N ARG A 425 -7.16 18.79 -28.38
CA ARG A 425 -6.77 20.11 -28.91
C ARG A 425 -5.25 20.31 -28.87
N SER A 426 -4.60 19.97 -27.76
CA SER A 426 -3.14 20.10 -27.60
C SER A 426 -2.34 19.24 -28.59
N VAL A 427 -2.86 18.06 -28.97
CA VAL A 427 -2.25 17.19 -29.98
C VAL A 427 -2.24 17.90 -31.34
N VAL A 428 -3.34 18.53 -31.74
CA VAL A 428 -3.41 19.32 -32.99
C VAL A 428 -2.44 20.48 -32.95
N GLU A 429 -2.38 21.23 -31.84
CA GLU A 429 -1.49 22.38 -31.69
C GLU A 429 -0.01 21.98 -31.75
N LYS A 430 0.36 20.88 -31.06
CA LYS A 430 1.70 20.31 -31.13
C LYS A 430 2.02 19.91 -32.57
N LYS A 431 1.10 19.22 -33.23
CA LYS A 431 1.35 18.69 -34.56
C LYS A 431 1.46 19.78 -35.62
N ALA A 432 0.62 20.80 -35.54
CA ALA A 432 0.70 21.96 -36.40
C ALA A 432 2.04 22.71 -36.22
N ARG A 433 2.58 22.77 -34.99
CA ARG A 433 3.90 23.36 -34.72
C ARG A 433 5.05 22.54 -35.30
N GLU A 434 4.96 21.21 -35.28
CA GLU A 434 5.92 20.33 -35.95
C GLU A 434 5.90 20.53 -37.48
N GLU A 435 4.71 20.61 -38.09
CA GLU A 435 4.58 20.84 -39.54
C GLU A 435 4.99 22.27 -39.95
N ALA A 436 4.80 23.27 -39.08
CA ALA A 436 5.34 24.60 -39.27
C ALA A 436 6.87 24.64 -39.36
N GLY A 437 7.57 23.77 -38.62
CA GLY A 437 9.02 23.62 -38.74
C GLY A 437 9.47 23.06 -40.09
N LYS A 438 8.61 22.31 -40.79
CA LYS A 438 8.89 21.69 -42.09
C LYS A 438 8.43 22.54 -43.29
N VAL A 439 7.82 23.70 -43.05
CA VAL A 439 7.13 24.50 -44.07
C VAL A 439 8.00 24.85 -45.27
N LEU A 440 9.29 25.17 -45.07
CA LEU A 440 10.20 25.54 -46.17
C LEU A 440 10.38 24.38 -47.16
N MET A 441 10.58 23.17 -46.65
CA MET A 441 10.73 21.98 -47.48
C MET A 441 9.44 21.71 -48.25
N ARG A 442 8.29 21.78 -47.58
CA ARG A 442 6.97 21.56 -48.20
C ARG A 442 6.66 22.62 -49.27
N MET A 443 7.02 23.87 -49.04
CA MET A 443 6.90 24.94 -50.03
C MET A 443 7.72 24.64 -51.28
N LYS A 444 8.96 24.13 -51.12
CA LYS A 444 9.81 23.74 -52.25
C LYS A 444 9.24 22.56 -53.04
N ASP A 445 8.73 21.55 -52.35
CA ASP A 445 8.10 20.40 -53.00
C ASP A 445 6.85 20.82 -53.77
N ARG A 446 6.02 21.70 -53.19
CA ARG A 446 4.86 22.26 -53.87
C ARG A 446 5.27 23.10 -55.07
N PHE A 447 6.29 23.95 -54.92
CA PHE A 447 6.85 24.73 -56.03
C PHE A 447 7.33 23.83 -57.15
N ASN A 448 8.17 22.84 -56.85
CA ASN A 448 8.72 21.92 -57.84
C ASN A 448 7.61 21.13 -58.53
N THR A 449 6.61 20.66 -57.80
CA THR A 449 5.49 19.90 -58.37
C THR A 449 4.74 20.73 -59.41
N VAL A 450 4.36 21.97 -59.08
CA VAL A 450 3.61 22.87 -59.98
C VAL A 450 4.51 23.41 -61.11
N PHE A 451 5.79 23.65 -60.83
CA PHE A 451 6.73 24.23 -61.79
C PHE A 451 7.21 23.20 -62.82
N SER A 452 7.48 21.97 -62.40
CA SER A 452 8.03 20.91 -63.25
C SER A 452 6.99 20.03 -63.90
N HIS A 453 5.71 20.07 -63.50
CA HIS A 453 4.63 19.28 -64.12
C HIS A 453 3.58 20.16 -64.78
N ASP A 454 3.01 19.69 -65.89
CA ASP A 454 1.87 20.31 -66.55
C ASP A 454 0.54 19.95 -65.87
N SER A 455 -0.58 20.41 -66.44
CA SER A 455 -1.92 20.14 -65.91
C SER A 455 -2.29 18.65 -65.89
N ASP A 456 -1.61 17.82 -66.69
CA ASP A 456 -1.82 16.38 -66.78
C ASP A 456 -0.83 15.59 -65.89
N SER A 457 -0.10 16.30 -65.00
CA SER A 457 0.94 15.74 -64.13
C SER A 457 2.13 15.12 -64.88
N MET A 458 2.36 15.53 -66.14
CA MET A 458 3.50 15.10 -66.92
C MET A 458 4.67 16.09 -66.76
N PRO A 459 5.94 15.61 -66.69
CA PRO A 459 7.09 16.49 -66.61
C PRO A 459 7.13 17.48 -67.79
N ARG A 460 7.16 18.79 -67.49
CA ARG A 460 7.23 19.87 -68.47
C ARG A 460 8.55 19.81 -69.22
N LEU A 461 8.45 19.86 -70.55
CA LEU A 461 9.57 20.04 -71.44
C LEU A 461 9.65 21.52 -71.85
N TRP A 462 10.82 22.15 -71.71
CA TRP A 462 11.02 23.56 -72.00
C TRP A 462 11.20 23.81 -73.51
N THR A 463 10.13 23.61 -74.29
CA THR A 463 10.17 23.64 -75.76
C THR A 463 10.02 25.03 -76.38
N GLY A 464 9.80 26.06 -75.56
CA GLY A 464 9.77 27.46 -75.99
C GLY A 464 8.38 28.08 -76.09
N LYS A 465 7.32 27.26 -75.95
CA LYS A 465 5.90 27.68 -75.97
C LYS A 465 5.37 28.04 -74.59
N GLU A 466 6.04 27.58 -73.54
CA GLU A 466 5.65 27.77 -72.15
C GLU A 466 6.10 29.16 -71.66
N ASP A 467 5.20 29.93 -71.04
CA ASP A 467 5.55 31.18 -70.37
C ASP A 467 6.07 30.90 -68.95
N ILE A 468 7.39 30.73 -68.85
CA ILE A 468 8.11 30.49 -67.60
C ILE A 468 7.75 31.53 -66.54
N LYS A 469 7.48 32.80 -66.91
CA LYS A 469 7.16 33.85 -65.93
C LYS A 469 5.79 33.63 -65.29
N SER A 470 4.78 33.29 -66.09
CA SER A 470 3.44 32.97 -65.58
C SER A 470 3.45 31.72 -64.68
N ILE A 471 4.14 30.66 -65.10
CA ILE A 471 4.27 29.39 -64.37
C ILE A 471 5.03 29.61 -63.05
N THR A 472 6.09 30.42 -63.07
CA THR A 472 6.83 30.78 -61.86
C THR A 472 5.95 31.56 -60.89
N LYS A 473 5.13 32.50 -61.38
CA LYS A 473 4.20 33.28 -60.55
C LYS A 473 3.13 32.39 -59.93
N GLU A 474 2.57 31.47 -60.69
CA GLU A 474 1.59 30.48 -60.22
C GLU A 474 2.20 29.54 -59.17
N SER A 475 3.38 28.97 -59.45
CA SER A 475 4.08 28.07 -58.53
C SER A 475 4.46 28.76 -57.21
N ARG A 476 4.88 30.04 -57.28
CA ARG A 476 5.13 30.88 -56.09
C ARG A 476 3.83 31.19 -55.34
N SER A 477 2.74 31.49 -56.04
CA SER A 477 1.42 31.72 -55.44
C SER A 477 0.96 30.49 -54.65
N GLU A 478 0.99 29.30 -55.24
CA GLU A 478 0.60 28.05 -54.55
C GLU A 478 1.48 27.73 -53.34
N SER A 479 2.78 28.00 -53.43
CA SER A 479 3.70 27.84 -52.29
C SER A 479 3.43 28.86 -51.17
N LEU A 480 2.98 30.07 -51.53
CA LEU A 480 2.61 31.11 -50.57
C LEU A 480 1.29 30.82 -49.85
N LYS A 481 0.33 30.15 -50.50
CA LYS A 481 -0.89 29.64 -49.85
C LYS A 481 -0.55 28.65 -48.75
N LEU A 482 0.39 27.75 -49.00
CA LEU A 482 0.85 26.81 -47.97
C LEU A 482 1.44 27.55 -46.76
N LEU A 483 2.24 28.59 -46.99
CA LEU A 483 2.79 29.42 -45.92
C LEU A 483 1.69 30.14 -45.13
N SER A 484 0.63 30.64 -45.78
CA SER A 484 -0.48 31.32 -45.08
C SER A 484 -1.32 30.34 -44.24
N VAL A 485 -1.51 29.11 -44.72
CA VAL A 485 -2.20 28.05 -43.99
C VAL A 485 -1.44 27.68 -42.72
N VAL A 486 -0.11 27.56 -42.78
CA VAL A 486 0.72 27.10 -41.66
C VAL A 486 1.17 28.23 -40.72
N ALA A 487 0.90 29.50 -41.05
CA ALA A 487 1.31 30.64 -40.23
C ALA A 487 0.60 30.73 -38.85
N ALA A 488 -0.63 30.24 -38.75
CA ALA A 488 -1.44 30.33 -37.53
C ALA A 488 -2.43 29.17 -37.38
N ILE A 489 -2.73 28.81 -36.14
CA ILE A 489 -3.74 27.83 -35.75
C ILE A 489 -5.14 28.44 -35.88
N ARG A 490 -6.03 27.77 -36.65
CA ARG A 490 -7.41 28.24 -36.93
C ARG A 490 -8.47 27.25 -36.44
N LEU A 491 -8.43 26.94 -35.14
CA LEU A 491 -9.41 26.04 -34.51
C LEU A 491 -10.72 26.75 -34.11
N ASP A 492 -10.66 28.04 -33.74
CA ASP A 492 -11.81 28.77 -33.19
C ASP A 492 -12.60 29.59 -34.24
N GLU A 493 -12.40 29.32 -35.54
CA GLU A 493 -13.07 30.00 -36.67
C GLU A 493 -12.99 31.54 -36.69
N LYS A 494 -11.99 32.11 -36.00
CA LYS A 494 -11.74 33.55 -36.04
C LYS A 494 -11.15 33.94 -37.40
N PRO A 495 -11.67 34.99 -38.07
CA PRO A 495 -11.11 35.46 -39.33
C PRO A 495 -9.72 36.06 -39.08
N ASP A 496 -8.80 35.86 -40.03
CA ASP A 496 -7.49 36.51 -40.04
C ASP A 496 -7.17 37.07 -41.43
N ARG A 497 -6.33 38.10 -41.45
CA ARG A 497 -5.84 38.76 -42.68
C ARG A 497 -4.50 38.22 -43.17
N ILE A 498 -4.00 37.10 -42.63
CA ILE A 498 -2.63 36.63 -42.87
C ILE A 498 -2.38 36.39 -44.36
N GLU A 499 -3.29 35.67 -45.02
CA GLU A 499 -3.18 35.37 -46.46
C GLU A 499 -3.11 36.67 -47.28
N SER A 500 -4.05 37.60 -47.07
CA SER A 500 -4.05 38.89 -47.80
C SER A 500 -2.78 39.71 -47.59
N ILE A 501 -2.20 39.70 -46.38
CA ILE A 501 -0.97 40.43 -46.05
C ILE A 501 0.24 39.78 -46.75
N LEU A 502 0.34 38.44 -46.71
CA LEU A 502 1.43 37.72 -47.34
C LEU A 502 1.39 37.89 -48.86
N PHE A 503 0.23 37.74 -49.50
CA PHE A 503 0.08 37.88 -50.95
C PHE A 503 0.40 39.30 -51.46
N SER A 504 -0.17 40.33 -50.83
CA SER A 504 0.04 41.73 -51.23
C SER A 504 1.50 42.20 -51.05
N ARG A 505 2.21 41.70 -50.02
CA ARG A 505 3.56 42.15 -49.69
C ARG A 505 4.68 41.31 -50.30
N LEU A 506 4.48 40.00 -50.48
CA LEU A 506 5.54 39.08 -50.90
C LEU A 506 5.46 38.66 -52.37
N LEU A 507 4.26 38.61 -52.96
CA LEU A 507 4.05 38.16 -54.34
C LEU A 507 3.94 39.32 -55.34
N GLU A 508 3.24 40.40 -54.96
CA GLU A 508 2.93 41.51 -55.89
C GLU A 508 4.00 42.58 -56.00
N GLY A 509 4.99 42.59 -55.09
CA GLY A 509 6.31 43.21 -55.28
C GLY A 509 6.33 44.66 -55.81
N THR A 510 5.25 45.42 -55.67
CA THR A 510 5.16 46.78 -56.19
C THR A 510 4.68 47.67 -55.05
N PHE A 511 5.60 48.46 -54.51
CA PHE A 511 5.23 49.72 -53.90
C PHE A 511 4.46 50.51 -54.97
N SER A 512 3.13 50.51 -54.90
CA SER A 512 2.36 51.58 -55.50
C SER A 512 2.80 52.86 -54.79
N ILE A 513 3.54 53.72 -55.50
CA ILE A 513 3.98 55.05 -55.03
C ILE A 513 2.77 56.00 -54.94
N ARG A 514 1.64 55.57 -54.37
CA ARG A 514 0.44 56.39 -54.23
C ARG A 514 -0.19 56.47 -52.85
N ASP A 515 0.36 55.79 -51.84
CA ASP A 515 -0.08 56.00 -50.44
C ASP A 515 1.10 56.39 -49.53
N ARG A 516 1.72 57.55 -49.82
CA ARG A 516 2.58 58.23 -48.84
C ARG A 516 1.82 59.16 -47.89
N ASP A 517 0.51 59.32 -48.09
CA ASP A 517 -0.35 60.17 -47.26
C ASP A 517 -1.39 59.36 -46.48
N ARG A 518 -0.92 58.48 -45.60
CA ARG A 518 -1.65 58.17 -44.36
C ARG A 518 -0.69 57.67 -43.30
N GLY A 519 -0.58 58.45 -42.24
CA GLY A 519 0.36 58.23 -41.14
C GLY A 519 0.17 56.90 -40.43
N ASP A 520 1.29 56.44 -39.88
CA ASP A 520 1.44 55.48 -38.80
C ASP A 520 0.85 54.07 -39.04
N SER A 521 1.57 53.26 -39.81
CA SER A 521 1.65 51.81 -39.57
C SER A 521 3.00 51.30 -40.06
N GLY A 522 3.80 50.72 -39.15
CA GLY A 522 5.06 50.07 -39.51
C GLY A 522 4.83 48.91 -40.50
N ASP A 523 5.90 48.40 -41.12
CA ASP A 523 5.82 47.22 -41.99
C ASP A 523 5.14 46.07 -41.21
N PRO A 524 3.95 45.57 -41.62
CA PRO A 524 3.24 44.52 -40.90
C PRO A 524 4.05 43.21 -40.84
N LEU A 525 5.01 43.02 -41.75
CA LEU A 525 5.95 41.89 -41.74
C LEU A 525 7.19 42.13 -40.87
N ALA A 526 7.35 43.32 -40.28
CA ALA A 526 8.36 43.64 -39.27
C ALA A 526 7.85 43.50 -37.82
N SER A 527 6.58 43.12 -37.64
CA SER A 527 5.98 42.86 -36.34
C SER A 527 6.38 41.48 -35.79
N SER A 528 6.51 41.38 -34.47
CA SER A 528 6.74 40.12 -33.75
C SER A 528 5.48 39.27 -33.55
N SER A 529 4.29 39.80 -33.84
CA SER A 529 3.00 39.11 -33.73
C SER A 529 2.00 39.57 -34.78
N TRP A 530 1.03 38.71 -35.12
CA TRP A 530 -0.12 39.06 -35.94
C TRP A 530 -1.16 39.84 -35.11
N GLU A 531 -1.76 40.90 -35.66
CA GLU A 531 -2.69 41.80 -34.92
C GLU A 531 -4.01 41.12 -34.52
N GLU A 532 -4.49 40.15 -35.31
CA GLU A 532 -5.78 39.47 -35.11
C GLU A 532 -5.64 38.03 -34.56
N VAL A 533 -4.40 37.56 -34.30
CA VAL A 533 -4.13 36.20 -33.82
C VAL A 533 -3.41 36.23 -32.47
N SER A 534 -3.89 35.43 -31.52
CA SER A 534 -3.24 35.30 -30.21
C SER A 534 -1.83 34.70 -30.35
N ARG A 535 -0.96 35.00 -29.37
CA ARG A 535 0.40 34.43 -29.35
C ARG A 535 0.42 32.91 -29.29
N GLU A 536 -0.55 32.31 -28.59
CA GLU A 536 -0.71 30.85 -28.46
C GLU A 536 -1.05 30.18 -29.81
N ASN A 537 -1.85 30.86 -30.63
CA ASN A 537 -2.26 30.38 -31.95
C ASN A 537 -1.28 30.78 -33.07
N THR A 538 -0.22 31.53 -32.77
CA THR A 538 0.79 31.92 -33.77
C THR A 538 1.82 30.80 -33.92
N LEU A 539 1.93 30.23 -35.13
CA LEU A 539 2.93 29.20 -35.45
C LEU A 539 4.19 29.82 -36.04
N LEU A 540 4.02 30.77 -36.97
CA LEU A 540 5.09 31.51 -37.61
C LEU A 540 4.81 33.01 -37.45
N THR A 541 5.81 33.72 -36.93
CA THR A 541 5.75 35.18 -36.82
C THR A 541 5.86 35.86 -38.19
N PRO A 542 5.35 37.09 -38.36
CA PRO A 542 5.46 37.82 -39.62
C PRO A 542 6.91 37.93 -40.14
N VAL A 543 7.87 38.16 -39.23
CA VAL A 543 9.31 38.22 -39.56
C VAL A 543 9.83 36.87 -40.04
N GLN A 544 9.42 35.76 -39.41
CA GLN A 544 9.79 34.41 -39.85
C GLN A 544 9.18 34.07 -41.21
N CYS A 545 7.93 34.45 -41.47
CA CYS A 545 7.33 34.28 -42.80
C CYS A 545 8.13 35.04 -43.87
N LYS A 546 8.57 36.27 -43.56
CA LYS A 546 9.41 37.08 -44.47
C LYS A 546 10.79 36.45 -44.72
N SER A 547 11.43 35.91 -43.68
CA SER A 547 12.74 35.23 -43.84
C SER A 547 12.62 33.91 -44.59
N LEU A 548 11.61 33.10 -44.27
CA LEU A 548 11.30 31.84 -44.96
C LEU A 548 11.00 32.09 -46.43
N TRP A 549 10.23 33.13 -46.75
CA TRP A 549 9.96 33.51 -48.14
C TRP A 549 11.22 33.91 -48.89
N ARG A 550 12.11 34.71 -48.29
CA ARG A 550 13.40 35.07 -48.90
C ARG A 550 14.28 33.84 -49.16
N GLN A 551 14.36 32.94 -48.20
CA GLN A 551 15.13 31.71 -48.34
C GLN A 551 14.54 30.81 -49.44
N PHE A 552 13.22 30.62 -49.44
CA PHE A 552 12.51 29.91 -50.50
C PHE A 552 12.78 30.51 -51.89
N MET A 553 12.72 31.84 -52.01
CA MET A 553 12.99 32.53 -53.27
C MET A 553 14.43 32.29 -53.74
N ALA A 554 15.43 32.38 -52.87
CA ALA A 554 16.83 32.13 -53.21
C ALA A 554 17.07 30.67 -53.65
N GLU A 555 16.47 29.70 -52.96
CA GLU A 555 16.64 28.27 -53.28
C GLU A 555 15.90 27.84 -54.55
N THR A 556 14.77 28.49 -54.89
CA THR A 556 14.01 28.22 -56.13
C THR A 556 14.48 29.07 -57.32
N GLU A 557 15.25 30.13 -57.11
CA GLU A 557 15.78 30.96 -58.19
C GLU A 557 16.73 30.16 -59.10
N TYR A 558 17.50 29.23 -58.52
CA TYR A 558 18.35 28.32 -59.29
C TYR A 558 17.53 27.45 -60.26
N THR A 559 16.41 26.86 -59.80
CA THR A 559 15.57 25.99 -60.65
C THR A 559 14.87 26.77 -61.75
N VAL A 560 14.43 28.00 -61.48
CA VAL A 560 13.89 28.91 -62.51
C VAL A 560 14.96 29.30 -63.53
N THR A 561 16.17 29.64 -63.08
CA THR A 561 17.29 30.01 -63.97
C THR A 561 17.72 28.84 -64.85
N GLN A 562 17.72 27.62 -64.29
CA GLN A 562 17.99 26.40 -65.05
C GLN A 562 16.93 26.12 -66.12
N ALA A 563 15.64 26.38 -65.83
CA ALA A 563 14.58 26.25 -66.83
C ALA A 563 14.72 27.28 -67.96
N ILE A 564 15.08 28.52 -67.64
CA ILE A 564 15.33 29.58 -68.63
C ILE A 564 16.52 29.20 -69.52
N SER A 565 17.63 28.75 -68.93
CA SER A 565 18.80 28.34 -69.69
C SER A 565 18.55 27.09 -70.54
N ALA A 566 17.75 26.13 -70.06
CA ALA A 566 17.31 24.98 -70.86
C ALA A 566 16.44 25.40 -72.05
N GLN A 567 15.53 26.37 -71.87
CA GLN A 567 14.71 26.91 -72.95
C GLN A 567 15.56 27.70 -73.97
N GLU A 568 16.55 28.47 -73.51
CA GLU A 568 17.49 29.19 -74.37
C GLU A 568 18.42 28.23 -75.14
N ALA A 569 18.92 27.18 -74.49
CA ALA A 569 19.71 26.14 -75.14
C ALA A 569 18.91 25.38 -76.20
N TYR A 570 17.63 25.10 -75.95
CA TYR A 570 16.72 24.51 -76.94
C TYR A 570 16.48 25.44 -78.14
N ARG A 571 16.33 26.75 -77.90
CA ARG A 571 16.22 27.75 -78.99
C ARG A 571 17.52 27.88 -79.78
N GLN A 572 18.68 27.83 -79.13
CA GLN A 572 19.98 27.92 -79.79
C GLN A 572 20.30 26.67 -80.61
N SER A 573 20.05 25.46 -80.09
CA SER A 573 20.31 24.20 -80.79
C SER A 573 19.47 24.08 -82.07
N ASN A 574 18.24 24.58 -82.07
CA ASN A 574 17.38 24.59 -83.25
C ASN A 574 17.83 25.59 -84.34
N ASN A 575 18.77 26.49 -84.02
CA ASN A 575 19.35 27.48 -84.95
C ASN A 575 20.76 27.11 -85.45
N LEU A 576 21.41 26.08 -84.90
CA LEU A 576 22.70 25.60 -85.37
C LEU A 576 22.52 24.57 -86.50
N LEU A 577 22.61 25.04 -87.75
CA LEU A 577 22.97 24.16 -88.86
C LEU A 577 24.41 23.63 -88.63
N PRO A 578 24.73 22.37 -88.98
CA PRO A 578 26.10 21.88 -88.88
C PRO A 578 27.05 22.76 -89.71
N PRO A 579 28.31 22.97 -89.28
CA PRO A 579 29.24 23.86 -89.95
C PRO A 579 29.44 23.46 -91.41
N ALA A 580 29.61 24.44 -92.32
CA ALA A 580 29.57 24.22 -93.77
C ALA A 580 30.53 23.13 -94.29
N TRP A 581 31.67 22.91 -93.61
CA TRP A 581 32.60 21.81 -93.93
C TRP A 581 32.01 20.43 -93.64
N ALA A 582 31.18 20.29 -92.60
CA ALA A 582 30.52 19.03 -92.25
C ALA A 582 29.36 18.72 -93.21
N ILE A 583 28.67 19.75 -93.70
CA ILE A 583 27.68 19.63 -94.77
C ILE A 583 28.36 19.18 -96.08
N MET A 584 29.49 19.81 -96.46
CA MET A 584 30.28 19.39 -97.62
C MET A 584 30.84 17.97 -97.49
N ALA A 585 31.34 17.60 -96.31
CA ALA A 585 31.84 16.25 -96.06
C ALA A 585 30.72 15.19 -96.13
N MET A 586 29.52 15.48 -95.62
CA MET A 586 28.36 14.59 -95.76
C MET A 586 27.90 14.43 -97.21
N ILE A 587 28.01 15.47 -98.04
CA ILE A 587 27.66 15.40 -99.47
C ILE A 587 28.67 14.54 -100.26
N ILE A 588 29.97 14.63 -99.94
CA ILE A 588 31.04 13.93 -100.68
C ILE A 588 31.18 12.47 -100.23
N LEU A 589 31.16 12.19 -98.92
CA LEU A 589 31.38 10.84 -98.39
C LEU A 589 30.11 10.00 -98.26
N GLY A 590 28.92 10.60 -98.20
CA GLY A 590 27.70 9.91 -97.76
C GLY A 590 27.62 9.79 -96.23
N PHE A 591 26.40 9.82 -95.69
CA PHE A 591 26.15 9.90 -94.24
C PHE A 591 26.73 8.70 -93.46
N ASN A 592 26.69 7.50 -94.06
CA ASN A 592 27.10 6.28 -93.40
C ASN A 592 28.64 6.18 -93.26
N GLU A 593 29.39 6.56 -94.30
CA GLU A 593 30.86 6.61 -94.24
C GLU A 593 31.38 7.78 -93.39
N PHE A 594 30.68 8.93 -93.36
CA PHE A 594 31.03 10.05 -92.48
C PHE A 594 30.90 9.66 -90.99
N MET A 595 29.82 8.96 -90.61
CA MET A 595 29.67 8.45 -89.24
C MET A 595 30.68 7.37 -88.91
N LEU A 596 31.10 6.54 -89.87
CA LEU A 596 32.17 5.55 -89.68
C LEU A 596 33.54 6.20 -89.41
N LEU A 597 33.83 7.32 -90.10
CA LEU A 597 35.05 8.11 -89.90
C LEU A 597 35.08 8.79 -88.52
N LEU A 598 33.96 9.37 -88.08
CA LEU A 598 33.86 10.04 -86.77
C LEU A 598 33.88 9.05 -85.58
N ARG A 599 33.34 7.85 -85.76
CA ARG A 599 33.21 6.86 -84.68
C ARG A 599 34.49 6.03 -84.45
N ASN A 600 35.42 6.01 -85.41
CA ASN A 600 36.69 5.29 -85.31
C ASN A 600 37.90 6.25 -85.31
N PRO A 601 38.47 6.59 -84.13
CA PRO A 601 39.59 7.53 -84.03
C PRO A 601 40.85 7.03 -84.76
N LEU A 602 40.97 5.73 -85.01
CA LEU A 602 42.11 5.13 -85.73
C LEU A 602 42.14 5.52 -87.20
N TYR A 603 40.99 5.66 -87.90
CA TYR A 603 40.99 6.06 -89.31
C TYR A 603 41.43 7.51 -89.50
N LEU A 604 41.04 8.41 -88.58
CA LEU A 604 41.53 9.79 -88.56
C LEU A 604 43.04 9.85 -88.33
N LEU A 605 43.56 9.01 -87.44
CA LEU A 605 45.00 8.91 -87.15
C LEU A 605 45.77 8.35 -88.35
N VAL A 606 45.25 7.34 -89.04
CA VAL A 606 45.82 6.80 -90.28
C VAL A 606 45.82 7.86 -91.40
N LEU A 607 44.70 8.57 -91.61
CA LEU A 607 44.61 9.66 -92.60
C LEU A 607 45.62 10.78 -92.30
N PHE A 608 45.80 11.11 -91.03
CA PHE A 608 46.78 12.10 -90.58
C PHE A 608 48.22 11.63 -90.81
N VAL A 609 48.54 10.36 -90.55
CA VAL A 609 49.86 9.78 -90.83
C VAL A 609 50.12 9.70 -92.34
N VAL A 610 49.13 9.31 -93.14
CA VAL A 610 49.22 9.33 -94.62
C VAL A 610 49.43 10.75 -95.14
N TYR A 611 48.73 11.74 -94.59
CA TYR A 611 48.94 13.15 -94.93
C TYR A 611 50.36 13.62 -94.58
N LEU A 612 50.87 13.28 -93.39
CA LEU A 612 52.24 13.62 -92.98
C LEU A 612 53.29 12.93 -93.85
N LEU A 613 53.10 11.65 -94.20
CA LEU A 613 53.97 10.92 -95.12
C LEU A 613 53.90 11.49 -96.55
N GLY A 614 52.71 11.81 -97.04
CA GLY A 614 52.52 12.47 -98.34
C GLY A 614 53.18 13.85 -98.38
N LYS A 615 53.07 14.63 -97.31
CA LYS A 615 53.76 15.93 -97.18
C LYS A 615 55.28 15.76 -97.08
N ALA A 616 55.75 14.75 -96.36
CA ALA A 616 57.18 14.44 -96.25
C ALA A 616 57.76 14.01 -97.61
N LEU A 617 57.05 13.18 -98.38
CA LEU A 617 57.41 12.82 -99.74
C LEU A 617 57.36 14.02 -100.70
N TRP A 618 56.33 14.88 -100.58
CA TRP A 618 56.22 16.11 -101.37
C TRP A 618 57.40 17.06 -101.15
N VAL A 619 57.91 17.13 -99.91
CA VAL A 619 59.08 17.93 -99.54
C VAL A 619 60.40 17.25 -99.95
N GLN A 620 60.54 15.93 -99.76
CA GLN A 620 61.75 15.18 -100.14
C GLN A 620 61.95 15.06 -101.65
N MET A 621 60.88 14.93 -102.43
CA MET A 621 60.94 14.89 -103.90
C MET A 621 61.15 16.28 -104.53
N ASN A 622 61.30 17.33 -103.72
CA ASN A 622 61.55 18.71 -104.15
C ASN A 622 60.69 19.14 -105.37
N ILE A 623 59.43 18.69 -105.38
CA ILE A 623 58.45 18.95 -106.44
C ILE A 623 58.25 20.47 -106.65
N PRO A 624 58.34 21.36 -105.63
CA PRO A 624 58.28 22.80 -105.87
C PRO A 624 59.47 23.34 -106.68
N GLY A 625 60.62 22.67 -106.67
CA GLY A 625 61.81 23.04 -107.43
C GLY A 625 61.76 22.59 -108.90
N GLU A 626 61.20 21.41 -109.17
CA GLU A 626 61.01 20.85 -110.53
C GLU A 626 59.88 21.55 -111.32
N PHE A 627 58.94 22.22 -110.66
CA PHE A 627 57.83 22.94 -111.33
C PHE A 627 58.13 24.41 -111.69
N ARG A 628 59.35 24.92 -111.47
CA ARG A 628 59.73 26.30 -111.84
C ARG A 628 60.24 26.45 -113.29
N ASN A 629 60.48 25.33 -113.99
CA ASN A 629 60.66 25.28 -115.45
C ASN A 629 59.47 24.50 -116.03
N GLY A 630 58.63 25.16 -116.83
CA GLY A 630 57.37 24.60 -117.31
C GLY A 630 57.49 23.26 -118.05
N ILE A 631 56.64 22.32 -117.63
CA ILE A 631 56.12 21.09 -118.28
C ILE A 631 57.08 20.37 -119.22
N VAL A 632 57.78 19.36 -118.68
CA VAL A 632 58.30 18.25 -119.47
C VAL A 632 57.54 16.97 -119.12
N SER A 633 56.82 16.51 -120.13
CA SER A 633 56.25 15.18 -120.27
C SER A 633 57.37 14.12 -120.29
N LYS A 634 57.08 12.95 -119.71
CA LYS A 634 57.85 11.69 -119.74
C LYS A 634 58.97 11.54 -118.70
N ILE A 635 58.58 11.03 -117.52
CA ILE A 635 59.24 9.82 -117.00
C ILE A 635 58.17 8.72 -117.05
N ALA A 636 58.01 8.17 -118.25
CA ALA A 636 57.24 6.95 -118.47
C ALA A 636 58.17 5.76 -118.20
N VAL A 637 57.88 5.03 -117.12
CA VAL A 637 57.71 3.56 -117.04
C VAL A 637 58.23 2.81 -118.29
N PRO A 638 59.14 1.81 -118.19
CA PRO A 638 58.86 0.57 -117.44
C PRO A 638 60.07 -0.18 -116.85
N CYS A 639 60.07 -0.46 -115.55
CA CYS A 639 60.62 -1.72 -115.03
C CYS A 639 59.47 -2.74 -115.01
N PHE A 640 59.07 -3.19 -116.21
CA PHE A 640 58.01 -4.17 -116.43
C PHE A 640 58.59 -5.38 -117.16
N HIS A 641 59.48 -6.11 -116.47
CA HIS A 641 59.73 -7.54 -116.73
C HIS A 641 60.59 -8.16 -115.61
N LEU A 642 59.95 -8.55 -114.51
CA LEU A 642 60.34 -9.70 -113.69
C LEU A 642 59.11 -10.17 -112.93
N TRP A 643 58.19 -10.70 -113.72
CA TRP A 643 57.03 -11.50 -113.32
C TRP A 643 57.48 -12.96 -113.36
N LEU A 644 57.27 -13.68 -112.25
CA LEU A 644 57.00 -15.12 -112.20
C LEU A 644 58.06 -16.16 -112.64
N TYR A 645 58.71 -16.74 -111.64
CA TYR A 645 58.82 -18.19 -111.39
C TYR A 645 58.33 -18.38 -109.94
N SER A 646 57.41 -19.25 -109.53
CA SER A 646 56.74 -20.38 -110.15
C SER A 646 55.38 -20.59 -109.45
N PHE A 647 54.31 -20.85 -110.21
CA PHE A 647 53.12 -21.58 -109.75
C PHE A 647 53.48 -23.08 -109.63
N PRO A 648 52.86 -23.87 -108.73
CA PRO A 648 51.54 -24.48 -108.98
C PRO A 648 50.61 -24.54 -107.74
N GLU A 649 49.28 -24.41 -107.89
CA GLU A 649 48.23 -25.47 -107.80
C GLU A 649 47.32 -25.22 -106.57
N LEU A 650 46.01 -24.96 -106.74
CA LEU A 650 44.86 -25.88 -106.81
C LEU A 650 44.50 -26.63 -105.50
N LYS A 651 43.29 -26.30 -105.01
CA LYS A 651 42.26 -27.15 -104.36
C LYS A 651 42.16 -27.33 -102.82
N ILE A 652 41.00 -26.83 -102.33
CA ILE A 652 39.90 -27.53 -101.60
C ILE A 652 40.05 -27.88 -100.11
N GLY A 653 38.98 -27.55 -99.34
CA GLY A 653 38.45 -28.34 -98.20
C GLY A 653 38.49 -27.59 -96.86
N CYS A 654 37.36 -27.15 -96.27
CA CYS A 654 36.34 -27.88 -95.49
C CYS A 654 36.79 -28.37 -94.09
N LEU A 655 35.91 -28.10 -93.10
CA LEU A 655 35.92 -28.43 -91.66
C LEU A 655 36.92 -27.62 -90.80
N ASN A 656 36.56 -26.93 -89.71
CA ASN A 656 35.40 -26.96 -88.80
C ASN A 656 34.83 -25.56 -88.55
#